data_AF-A0A0D2PZT8-F1
#
_entry.id   AF-A0A0D2PZT8-F1
#
_cell.length_a   1.000
_cell.length_b   1.000
_cell.length_c   1.000
_cell.angle_alpha   90.00
_cell.angle_beta   90.00
_cell.angle_gamma   90.00
#
_symmetry.space_group_name_H-M   'P 1'
#
loop_
_entity.id
_entity.type
_entity.pdbx_description
1 polymer ?
#
loop_
_entity_poly.entity_id
_entity_poly.type
_entity_poly.pdbx_seq_one_letter_code
_entity_poly.pdbx_strand_id
1 'polypeptide(L)'
;MIPQHTSADEIVPALDSDFENLSTMSSPVLNSFSPISGSCNDGEDNSTLSDREAAIFDNSATDRGEDVESLPPLQSFVPVIKMLPGLHLKDNTYYAETPLIQEDLKAFKAYAGRVEELVLTDVGRDEHPRVSQDVITRLALIQDVRTPFMSSLKRLDLTSVDEELAYLWLCLTPTLETLVVDRIPPARQPTIAAFLAELVRSAPHLAHLTLGDGIPPSALWRSVRFAHLRELRIDMAPAIVFAFLEAVAALPVLTLFDIDAATTEYTAYTPLAEVAAPDGAAPTPFPRLEALTVVGTVLLMHDLLHRLLPRGVEQILLILVRRCSLPIPAHWSPSPFVASEPAVEAEPADEADLVAAEPAAEAAENVLDMSALPAPPSPALPAEEVDTSLVAEVPFHTYESCGRTYVCQGHRSWSNVECLKCAERQIVREGLAKPVNRRGKQARLWEEQLERQRLEEQRLEEEQREVELRIEEERRQAQRRHEEERRQARRRREEEQRQVLRRLEEERYQAQQLFDANILMQATHFASAIEHILEYASPQSVNINHSYLSSSSTSLAETTLVDPPELSPATLSKLLTCPSLAKLQIENWVLTSINKAFIGLTRPSESPLLMQTLRLPIEEHFNSGVALSTLPLVAWLYPRLLEFQTRVVQCAGAHVHDLELSVTDHGLTTLSIGGEAPAIVDDTLKIAPYICFLFPHLEKITTHDGHGAEGWKSIDKLVKMCQQVRDTDKRNFYLGA
;
A
#
# COMPACT_ATOMS: atom_id res chain seq x y z
N MET A 1 -3.40 15.29 -59.01
CA MET A 1 -4.19 16.31 -58.29
C MET A 1 -3.41 16.65 -57.02
N ILE A 2 -2.83 17.84 -56.98
CA ILE A 2 -1.95 18.33 -55.91
C ILE A 2 -2.78 19.29 -55.05
N PRO A 3 -2.84 19.16 -53.72
CA PRO A 3 -3.26 20.25 -52.86
C PRO A 3 -2.02 20.96 -52.30
N GLN A 4 -1.91 22.24 -52.62
CA GLN A 4 -1.02 23.19 -51.97
C GLN A 4 -1.63 23.57 -50.62
N HIS A 5 -0.89 23.36 -49.52
CA HIS A 5 -1.18 23.98 -48.24
C HIS A 5 -0.22 25.16 -48.04
N THR A 6 -0.80 26.35 -47.89
CA THR A 6 -0.12 27.61 -47.58
C THR A 6 0.21 27.67 -46.10
N SER A 7 1.50 27.84 -45.79
CA SER A 7 2.02 28.18 -44.48
C SER A 7 2.03 29.69 -44.28
N ALA A 8 1.38 30.17 -43.23
CA ALA A 8 1.67 31.46 -42.62
C ALA A 8 1.55 31.22 -41.11
N ASP A 9 2.66 31.37 -40.38
CA ASP A 9 2.61 32.02 -39.08
C ASP A 9 3.98 32.57 -38.69
N GLU A 10 3.90 33.79 -38.20
CA GLU A 10 4.95 34.75 -37.93
C GLU A 10 5.72 34.46 -36.64
N ILE A 11 6.98 34.87 -36.68
CA ILE A 11 7.93 34.95 -35.57
C ILE A 11 7.75 36.30 -34.89
N VAL A 12 7.46 36.35 -33.58
CA VAL A 12 7.82 37.49 -32.69
C VAL A 12 8.08 36.96 -31.25
N PRO A 13 9.07 37.49 -30.49
CA PRO A 13 9.71 36.79 -29.38
C PRO A 13 9.19 37.18 -27.98
N ALA A 14 9.71 36.42 -27.01
CA ALA A 14 9.55 36.52 -25.55
C ALA A 14 9.84 37.89 -24.93
N LEU A 15 9.11 38.20 -23.84
CA LEU A 15 9.57 39.04 -22.72
C LEU A 15 8.74 38.70 -21.45
N ASP A 16 9.45 38.16 -20.45
CA ASP A 16 9.47 38.47 -19.01
C ASP A 16 8.21 38.84 -18.19
N SER A 17 8.07 38.04 -17.12
CA SER A 17 7.80 38.40 -15.70
C SER A 17 6.75 39.46 -15.35
N ASP A 18 5.69 39.06 -14.64
CA ASP A 18 5.56 39.32 -13.19
C ASP A 18 4.20 38.81 -12.66
N PHE A 19 4.27 38.04 -11.58
CA PHE A 19 3.15 37.44 -10.85
C PHE A 19 2.82 38.36 -9.67
N GLU A 20 1.71 39.08 -9.70
CA GLU A 20 1.14 39.70 -8.49
C GLU A 20 -0.36 39.43 -8.36
N ASN A 21 -0.68 39.00 -7.13
CA ASN A 21 -1.99 38.68 -6.58
C ASN A 21 -2.95 39.86 -6.59
N LEU A 22 -4.16 39.70 -7.15
CA LEU A 22 -5.37 40.39 -6.68
C LEU A 22 -6.63 39.57 -7.00
N SER A 23 -7.13 38.82 -6.01
CA SER A 23 -8.50 38.27 -6.03
C SER A 23 -9.42 39.17 -5.21
N THR A 24 -10.25 39.95 -5.90
CA THR A 24 -11.42 40.62 -5.33
C THR A 24 -12.63 40.40 -6.23
N MET A 25 -13.64 39.73 -5.65
CA MET A 25 -15.09 39.97 -5.75
C MET A 25 -15.70 40.27 -7.14
N SER A 26 -16.61 39.40 -7.60
CA SER A 26 -18.03 39.79 -7.79
C SER A 26 -18.88 38.65 -8.36
N SER A 27 -19.97 38.34 -7.65
CA SER A 27 -21.09 37.51 -8.10
C SER A 27 -21.97 38.26 -9.11
N PRO A 28 -22.52 37.61 -10.15
CA PRO A 28 -23.62 38.17 -10.92
C PRO A 28 -24.98 37.73 -10.39
N VAL A 29 -25.86 38.74 -10.30
CA VAL A 29 -27.29 38.67 -10.02
C VAL A 29 -28.02 37.88 -11.12
N LEU A 30 -28.87 36.92 -10.75
CA LEU A 30 -29.77 36.24 -11.68
C LEU A 30 -31.20 36.81 -11.61
N ASN A 31 -31.72 37.02 -12.81
CA ASN A 31 -33.00 37.65 -13.13
C ASN A 31 -34.22 36.82 -12.71
N SER A 32 -35.24 37.55 -12.28
CA SER A 32 -36.62 37.14 -12.06
C SER A 32 -37.33 36.71 -13.36
N PHE A 33 -38.02 35.57 -13.35
CA PHE A 33 -39.04 35.21 -14.33
C PHE A 33 -40.43 35.21 -13.67
N SER A 34 -41.39 35.86 -14.35
CA SER A 34 -42.82 35.89 -14.00
C SER A 34 -43.57 34.69 -14.59
N PRO A 35 -44.67 34.23 -13.99
CA PRO A 35 -45.47 33.14 -14.54
C PRO A 35 -46.52 33.63 -15.55
N ILE A 36 -46.67 32.90 -16.66
CA ILE A 36 -47.74 33.07 -17.63
C ILE A 36 -48.93 32.21 -17.18
N SER A 37 -50.07 32.86 -16.98
CA SER A 37 -51.38 32.24 -16.77
C SER A 37 -52.12 32.13 -18.11
N GLY A 38 -52.65 30.95 -18.43
CA GLY A 38 -53.67 30.73 -19.48
C GLY A 38 -54.62 29.66 -18.96
N SER A 39 -55.78 30.02 -18.43
CA SER A 39 -57.03 30.37 -19.12
C SER A 39 -57.77 29.15 -19.67
N CYS A 40 -58.81 28.79 -18.94
CA CYS A 40 -59.80 27.76 -19.20
C CYS A 40 -60.56 28.04 -20.51
N ASN A 41 -60.90 26.98 -21.24
CA ASN A 41 -62.02 26.99 -22.17
C ASN A 41 -62.88 25.76 -21.90
N ASP A 42 -64.08 26.02 -21.41
CA ASP A 42 -65.21 25.09 -21.37
C ASP A 42 -65.80 24.91 -22.77
N GLY A 43 -66.30 23.71 -23.06
CA GLY A 43 -67.00 23.40 -24.31
C GLY A 43 -67.71 22.06 -24.20
N GLU A 44 -68.99 22.12 -23.86
CA GLU A 44 -69.95 21.02 -23.70
C GLU A 44 -70.32 20.30 -25.03
N ASP A 45 -70.79 19.07 -24.84
CA ASP A 45 -71.81 18.32 -25.59
C ASP A 45 -71.58 17.91 -27.07
N ASN A 46 -71.49 16.59 -27.33
CA ASN A 46 -72.70 15.83 -27.66
C ASN A 46 -72.49 14.30 -27.71
N SER A 47 -73.58 13.60 -27.44
CA SER A 47 -73.76 12.15 -27.35
C SER A 47 -73.87 11.45 -28.71
N THR A 48 -73.47 10.17 -28.81
CA THR A 48 -74.28 9.06 -29.38
C THR A 48 -73.55 7.71 -29.34
N LEU A 49 -74.31 6.67 -28.93
CA LEU A 49 -73.97 5.24 -28.98
C LEU A 49 -73.84 4.71 -30.42
N SER A 50 -72.92 3.78 -30.64
CA SER A 50 -73.17 2.56 -31.43
C SER A 50 -72.09 1.49 -31.20
N ASP A 51 -72.57 0.26 -31.13
CA ASP A 51 -71.87 -1.01 -30.89
C ASP A 51 -70.82 -1.41 -31.93
N ARG A 52 -69.94 -2.32 -31.46
CA ARG A 52 -69.23 -3.41 -32.17
C ARG A 52 -68.28 -3.04 -33.32
N GLU A 53 -66.99 -3.26 -33.09
CA GLU A 53 -66.21 -4.24 -33.87
C GLU A 53 -64.82 -4.47 -33.24
N ALA A 54 -64.43 -5.75 -33.15
CA ALA A 54 -63.11 -6.18 -32.74
C ALA A 54 -62.12 -5.88 -33.87
N ALA A 55 -61.44 -4.74 -33.78
CA ALA A 55 -60.33 -4.39 -34.64
C ALA A 55 -59.02 -4.49 -33.85
N ILE A 56 -58.11 -5.28 -34.42
CA ILE A 56 -56.69 -5.36 -34.07
C ILE A 56 -56.14 -3.93 -34.04
N PHE A 57 -55.81 -3.44 -32.84
CA PHE A 57 -55.15 -2.15 -32.65
C PHE A 57 -53.68 -2.30 -33.03
N ASP A 58 -53.41 -2.11 -34.31
CA ASP A 58 -52.08 -1.89 -34.85
C ASP A 58 -51.70 -0.42 -34.56
N ASN A 59 -51.22 -0.18 -33.33
CA ASN A 59 -50.67 1.12 -32.90
C ASN A 59 -49.29 1.34 -33.56
N SER A 60 -49.25 1.40 -34.89
CA SER A 60 -48.14 1.98 -35.63
C SER A 60 -48.35 3.49 -35.77
N ALA A 61 -48.43 4.18 -34.62
CA ALA A 61 -48.20 5.61 -34.63
C ALA A 61 -46.75 5.79 -35.10
N THR A 62 -46.59 6.33 -36.30
CA THR A 62 -45.33 6.82 -36.85
C THR A 62 -44.68 7.74 -35.82
N ASP A 63 -43.78 7.14 -35.06
CA ASP A 63 -42.84 7.73 -34.14
C ASP A 63 -41.95 8.66 -34.96
N ARG A 64 -42.42 9.90 -35.15
CA ARG A 64 -41.53 11.00 -35.50
C ARG A 64 -40.67 11.16 -34.26
N GLY A 65 -39.51 10.51 -34.28
CA GLY A 65 -38.44 10.71 -33.31
C GLY A 65 -38.06 12.18 -33.29
N GLU A 66 -38.83 12.97 -32.56
CA GLU A 66 -38.32 14.16 -31.95
C GLU A 66 -37.19 13.65 -31.06
N ASP A 67 -35.95 13.95 -31.43
CA ASP A 67 -34.77 13.66 -30.63
C ASP A 67 -34.97 14.31 -29.25
N VAL A 68 -35.57 13.56 -28.32
CA VAL A 68 -35.82 14.01 -26.97
C VAL A 68 -34.45 14.21 -26.34
N GLU A 69 -34.04 15.47 -26.23
CA GLU A 69 -32.74 15.88 -25.72
C GLU A 69 -32.47 15.16 -24.38
N SER A 70 -31.37 14.41 -24.33
CA SER A 70 -30.94 13.70 -23.14
C SER A 70 -30.64 14.70 -22.03
N LEU A 71 -31.01 14.36 -20.80
CA LEU A 71 -30.72 15.24 -19.67
C LEU A 71 -29.21 15.18 -19.36
N PRO A 72 -28.60 16.30 -18.92
CA PRO A 72 -27.24 16.27 -18.42
C PRO A 72 -27.14 15.33 -17.20
N PRO A 73 -25.95 14.79 -16.90
CA PRO A 73 -25.74 13.90 -15.76
C PRO A 73 -26.25 14.53 -14.46
N LEU A 74 -27.13 13.82 -13.76
CA LEU A 74 -27.70 14.30 -12.51
C LEU A 74 -26.77 13.94 -11.35
N GLN A 75 -26.43 14.91 -10.51
CA GLN A 75 -25.58 14.72 -9.32
C GLN A 75 -26.37 14.45 -8.04
N SER A 76 -27.71 14.39 -8.14
CA SER A 76 -28.60 14.11 -7.01
C SER A 76 -29.95 13.65 -7.53
N PHE A 77 -30.71 12.93 -6.69
CA PHE A 77 -32.08 12.52 -6.99
C PHE A 77 -33.10 13.68 -6.86
N VAL A 78 -32.70 14.80 -6.23
CA VAL A 78 -33.57 15.95 -5.95
C VAL A 78 -34.25 16.55 -7.20
N PRO A 79 -33.59 16.77 -8.36
CA PRO A 79 -34.24 17.30 -9.55
C PRO A 79 -35.40 16.43 -10.04
N VAL A 80 -35.28 15.10 -9.89
CA VAL A 80 -36.33 14.14 -10.26
C VAL A 80 -37.50 14.26 -9.28
N ILE A 81 -37.21 14.33 -7.99
CA ILE A 81 -38.21 14.44 -6.91
C ILE A 81 -39.02 15.73 -6.99
N LYS A 82 -38.40 16.84 -7.40
CA LYS A 82 -39.07 18.15 -7.57
C LYS A 82 -40.23 18.11 -8.58
N MET A 83 -40.31 17.09 -9.42
CA MET A 83 -41.43 16.89 -10.36
C MET A 83 -42.70 16.36 -9.69
N LEU A 84 -42.66 16.04 -8.40
CA LEU A 84 -43.82 15.65 -7.60
C LEU A 84 -44.37 16.88 -6.83
N PRO A 85 -45.42 17.56 -7.33
CA PRO A 85 -45.92 18.80 -6.72
C PRO A 85 -46.55 18.58 -5.34
N GLY A 86 -46.94 17.35 -4.98
CA GLY A 86 -47.46 17.00 -3.65
C GLY A 86 -46.40 16.96 -2.52
N LEU A 87 -45.12 17.27 -2.82
CA LEU A 87 -44.05 17.27 -1.83
C LEU A 87 -43.82 18.67 -1.23
N HIS A 88 -43.75 18.71 0.10
CA HIS A 88 -43.49 19.93 0.86
C HIS A 88 -42.06 19.89 1.42
N LEU A 89 -41.30 20.96 1.22
CA LEU A 89 -39.98 21.12 1.80
C LEU A 89 -40.10 21.70 3.21
N LYS A 90 -39.69 20.92 4.21
CA LYS A 90 -39.67 21.33 5.62
C LYS A 90 -38.33 20.94 6.24
N ASP A 91 -37.68 21.84 6.96
CA ASP A 91 -36.40 21.59 7.62
C ASP A 91 -35.35 20.96 6.67
N ASN A 92 -35.28 21.50 5.44
CA ASN A 92 -34.43 20.99 4.35
C ASN A 92 -34.70 19.52 3.96
N THR A 93 -35.91 19.00 4.19
CA THR A 93 -36.32 17.64 3.84
C THR A 93 -37.69 17.65 3.13
N TYR A 94 -37.83 16.91 2.03
CA TYR A 94 -39.09 16.73 1.32
C TYR A 94 -39.97 15.66 1.99
N TYR A 95 -41.21 16.05 2.31
CA TYR A 95 -42.24 15.19 2.88
C TYR A 95 -43.46 15.12 1.97
N ALA A 96 -44.15 13.97 1.92
CA ALA A 96 -45.45 13.82 1.26
C ALA A 96 -46.59 14.02 2.25
N GLU A 97 -47.09 15.25 2.36
CA GLU A 97 -48.26 15.55 3.19
C GLU A 97 -49.56 15.10 2.51
N THR A 98 -49.57 15.05 1.17
CA THR A 98 -50.71 14.61 0.37
C THR A 98 -50.46 13.25 -0.31
N PRO A 99 -51.50 12.47 -0.62
CA PRO A 99 -51.36 11.29 -1.45
C PRO A 99 -50.82 11.67 -2.84
N LEU A 100 -49.86 10.90 -3.36
CA LEU A 100 -49.33 11.11 -4.72
C LEU A 100 -50.42 10.76 -5.74
N ILE A 101 -50.93 11.76 -6.46
CA ILE A 101 -51.95 11.56 -7.50
C ILE A 101 -51.31 10.99 -8.77
N GLN A 102 -52.12 10.29 -9.58
CA GLN A 102 -51.64 9.59 -10.76
C GLN A 102 -51.02 10.53 -11.82
N GLU A 103 -51.51 11.77 -11.92
CA GLU A 103 -50.98 12.78 -12.84
C GLU A 103 -49.55 13.21 -12.46
N ASP A 104 -49.28 13.43 -11.18
CA ASP A 104 -47.95 13.74 -10.64
C ASP A 104 -46.97 12.61 -10.91
N LEU A 105 -47.41 11.36 -10.68
CA LEU A 105 -46.61 10.18 -10.96
C LEU A 105 -46.31 10.03 -12.46
N LYS A 106 -47.21 10.47 -13.34
CA LYS A 106 -46.98 10.47 -14.80
C LYS A 106 -45.90 11.49 -15.18
N ALA A 107 -45.95 12.71 -14.64
CA ALA A 107 -44.93 13.73 -14.87
C ALA A 107 -43.57 13.31 -14.31
N PHE A 108 -43.54 12.77 -13.08
CA PHE A 108 -42.35 12.19 -12.46
C PHE A 108 -41.76 11.06 -13.30
N LYS A 109 -42.58 10.08 -13.72
CA LYS A 109 -42.13 8.98 -14.60
C LYS A 109 -41.57 9.49 -15.93
N ALA A 110 -42.23 10.47 -16.55
CA ALA A 110 -41.78 11.05 -17.81
C ALA A 110 -40.42 11.75 -17.67
N TYR A 111 -40.18 12.45 -16.57
CA TYR A 111 -38.90 13.10 -16.30
C TYR A 111 -37.82 12.09 -15.91
N ALA A 112 -38.11 11.19 -14.96
CA ALA A 112 -37.19 10.15 -14.51
C ALA A 112 -36.76 9.22 -15.65
N GLY A 113 -37.68 8.92 -16.58
CA GLY A 113 -37.40 8.11 -17.77
C GLY A 113 -36.45 8.77 -18.77
N ARG A 114 -36.09 10.05 -18.62
CA ARG A 114 -35.10 10.75 -19.46
C ARG A 114 -33.70 10.80 -18.84
N VAL A 115 -33.55 10.35 -17.60
CA VAL A 115 -32.26 10.35 -16.90
C VAL A 115 -31.42 9.19 -17.40
N GLU A 116 -30.34 9.50 -18.11
CA GLU A 116 -29.40 8.47 -18.60
C GLU A 116 -28.23 8.23 -17.65
N GLU A 117 -27.80 9.26 -16.93
CA GLU A 117 -26.68 9.20 -15.99
C GLU A 117 -27.07 9.80 -14.65
N LEU A 118 -26.80 9.05 -13.57
CA LEU A 118 -27.02 9.47 -12.19
C LEU A 118 -25.77 9.22 -11.36
N VAL A 119 -25.29 10.28 -10.72
CA VAL A 119 -24.23 10.25 -9.72
C VAL A 119 -24.88 10.52 -8.37
N LEU A 120 -24.76 9.57 -7.45
CA LEU A 120 -25.17 9.73 -6.06
C LEU A 120 -23.91 9.94 -5.21
N THR A 121 -23.89 11.00 -4.43
CA THR A 121 -22.76 11.36 -3.57
C THR A 121 -23.23 12.18 -2.38
N ASP A 122 -22.70 11.87 -1.19
CA ASP A 122 -22.96 12.69 0.00
C ASP A 122 -21.98 13.88 0.11
N VAL A 123 -21.02 14.02 -0.81
CA VAL A 123 -20.10 15.15 -0.84
C VAL A 123 -20.85 16.41 -1.28
N GLY A 124 -20.88 17.44 -0.43
CA GLY A 124 -21.64 18.68 -0.70
C GLY A 124 -23.13 18.57 -0.38
N ARG A 125 -23.56 17.48 0.27
CA ARG A 125 -24.97 17.19 0.54
C ARG A 125 -25.68 18.21 1.43
N ASP A 126 -24.96 18.99 2.22
CA ASP A 126 -25.55 20.08 3.01
C ASP A 126 -26.21 21.16 2.13
N GLU A 127 -25.85 21.23 0.84
CA GLU A 127 -26.44 22.16 -0.13
C GLU A 127 -27.74 21.64 -0.76
N HIS A 128 -28.09 20.37 -0.56
CA HIS A 128 -29.23 19.73 -1.21
C HIS A 128 -30.29 19.27 -0.20
N PRO A 129 -31.58 19.52 -0.48
CA PRO A 129 -32.64 19.05 0.40
C PRO A 129 -32.73 17.53 0.39
N ARG A 130 -32.91 16.94 1.57
CA ARG A 130 -33.10 15.49 1.75
C ARG A 130 -34.50 15.09 1.31
N VAL A 131 -34.73 13.79 1.11
CA VAL A 131 -36.08 13.24 0.94
C VAL A 131 -36.38 12.33 2.11
N SER A 132 -37.52 12.53 2.75
CA SER A 132 -37.93 11.71 3.88
C SER A 132 -38.09 10.24 3.48
N GLN A 133 -37.75 9.33 4.40
CA GLN A 133 -37.83 7.89 4.17
C GLN A 133 -39.25 7.42 3.79
N ASP A 134 -40.29 8.10 4.29
CA ASP A 134 -41.69 7.80 3.94
C ASP A 134 -41.95 8.02 2.44
N VAL A 135 -41.49 9.14 1.88
CA VAL A 135 -41.63 9.43 0.43
C VAL A 135 -40.90 8.37 -0.39
N ILE A 136 -39.67 8.01 -0.02
CA ILE A 136 -38.88 7.00 -0.72
C ILE A 136 -39.59 5.64 -0.68
N THR A 137 -40.11 5.27 0.49
CA THR A 137 -40.85 4.01 0.68
C THR A 137 -42.11 3.98 -0.17
N ARG A 138 -42.88 5.08 -0.22
CA ARG A 138 -44.07 5.19 -1.08
C ARG A 138 -43.70 5.07 -2.56
N LEU A 139 -42.64 5.74 -3.01
CA LEU A 139 -42.18 5.62 -4.40
C LEU A 139 -41.75 4.18 -4.73
N ALA A 140 -41.00 3.53 -3.84
CA ALA A 140 -40.59 2.14 -4.01
C ALA A 140 -41.78 1.18 -4.11
N LEU A 141 -42.86 1.42 -3.35
CA LEU A 141 -44.09 0.62 -3.43
C LEU A 141 -44.89 0.83 -4.74
N ILE A 142 -44.74 2.01 -5.37
CA ILE A 142 -45.41 2.37 -6.63
C ILE A 142 -44.62 1.87 -7.85
N GLN A 143 -43.31 1.68 -7.72
CA GLN A 143 -42.45 1.22 -8.79
C GLN A 143 -42.87 -0.18 -9.27
N ASP A 144 -43.11 -0.29 -10.57
CA ASP A 144 -43.33 -1.59 -11.22
C ASP A 144 -42.01 -2.04 -11.85
N VAL A 145 -41.62 -3.28 -11.58
CA VAL A 145 -40.42 -3.91 -12.15
C VAL A 145 -40.43 -3.87 -13.69
N ARG A 146 -41.62 -3.90 -14.30
CA ARG A 146 -41.78 -3.82 -15.76
C ARG A 146 -41.64 -2.41 -16.32
N THR A 147 -41.88 -1.40 -15.49
CA THR A 147 -41.81 0.02 -15.88
C THR A 147 -41.03 0.80 -14.81
N PRO A 148 -39.70 0.56 -14.73
CA PRO A 148 -38.86 1.25 -13.75
C PRO A 148 -38.93 2.76 -13.99
N PHE A 149 -38.84 3.55 -12.91
CA PHE A 149 -38.90 5.01 -13.03
C PHE A 149 -37.80 5.56 -13.93
N MET A 150 -36.61 4.98 -13.83
CA MET A 150 -35.42 5.36 -14.58
C MET A 150 -35.18 4.43 -15.76
N SER A 151 -36.18 4.31 -16.65
CA SER A 151 -36.14 3.35 -17.77
C SER A 151 -34.99 3.57 -18.76
N SER A 152 -34.38 4.75 -18.78
CA SER A 152 -33.26 5.08 -19.68
C SER A 152 -31.92 5.21 -18.96
N LEU A 153 -31.84 4.87 -17.68
CA LEU A 153 -30.60 5.00 -16.90
C LEU A 153 -29.57 3.97 -17.36
N LYS A 154 -28.51 4.45 -18.01
CA LYS A 154 -27.38 3.66 -18.52
C LYS A 154 -26.20 3.64 -17.56
N ARG A 155 -25.99 4.71 -16.79
CA ARG A 155 -24.86 4.84 -15.87
C ARG A 155 -25.30 5.26 -14.47
N LEU A 156 -24.86 4.50 -13.48
CA LEU A 156 -25.04 4.80 -12.06
C LEU A 156 -23.67 4.88 -11.37
N ASP A 157 -23.40 5.98 -10.68
CA ASP A 157 -22.18 6.19 -9.91
C ASP A 157 -22.54 6.39 -8.43
N LEU A 158 -21.97 5.59 -7.55
CA LEU A 158 -22.18 5.60 -6.11
C LEU A 158 -20.84 5.91 -5.44
N THR A 159 -20.53 7.19 -5.26
CA THR A 159 -19.25 7.62 -4.68
C THR A 159 -19.44 8.26 -3.32
N SER A 160 -18.87 7.65 -2.27
CA SER A 160 -18.94 8.14 -0.87
C SER A 160 -20.39 8.35 -0.39
N VAL A 161 -21.25 7.34 -0.62
CA VAL A 161 -22.69 7.43 -0.32
C VAL A 161 -23.03 6.69 0.98
N ASP A 162 -23.76 7.37 1.87
CA ASP A 162 -24.35 6.82 3.09
C ASP A 162 -25.89 6.93 3.02
N GLU A 163 -26.43 8.15 3.05
CA GLU A 163 -27.86 8.37 3.18
C GLU A 163 -28.61 8.30 1.84
N GLU A 164 -27.99 8.70 0.71
CA GLU A 164 -28.61 8.57 -0.61
C GLU A 164 -28.75 7.10 -1.07
N LEU A 165 -28.17 6.14 -0.34
CA LEU A 165 -28.40 4.72 -0.61
C LEU A 165 -29.86 4.31 -0.42
N ALA A 166 -30.68 5.15 0.23
CA ALA A 166 -32.13 4.95 0.29
C ALA A 166 -32.78 4.95 -1.10
N TYR A 167 -32.20 5.62 -2.10
CA TYR A 167 -32.75 5.69 -3.47
C TYR A 167 -32.34 4.51 -4.38
N LEU A 168 -31.42 3.63 -3.95
CA LEU A 168 -30.87 2.56 -4.81
C LEU A 168 -31.94 1.72 -5.50
N TRP A 169 -32.99 1.37 -4.76
CA TRP A 169 -34.06 0.52 -5.28
C TRP A 169 -34.86 1.19 -6.40
N LEU A 170 -34.88 2.53 -6.44
CA LEU A 170 -35.50 3.32 -7.51
C LEU A 170 -34.67 3.33 -8.79
N CYS A 171 -33.37 2.99 -8.69
CA CYS A 171 -32.41 2.97 -9.78
C CYS A 171 -32.28 1.60 -10.46
N LEU A 172 -33.07 0.60 -10.04
CA LEU A 172 -33.11 -0.70 -10.70
C LEU A 172 -33.77 -0.57 -12.08
N THR A 173 -32.99 -0.72 -13.14
CA THR A 173 -33.45 -0.68 -14.53
C THR A 173 -32.70 -1.72 -15.40
N PRO A 174 -33.35 -2.33 -16.40
CA PRO A 174 -32.68 -3.25 -17.34
C PRO A 174 -31.72 -2.57 -18.31
N THR A 175 -31.79 -1.24 -18.44
CA THR A 175 -30.93 -0.44 -19.33
C THR A 175 -29.60 -0.04 -18.69
N LEU A 176 -29.34 -0.42 -17.44
CA LEU A 176 -28.09 -0.11 -16.76
C LEU A 176 -26.92 -0.88 -17.39
N GLU A 177 -25.97 -0.13 -17.94
CA GLU A 177 -24.77 -0.65 -18.61
C GLU A 177 -23.51 -0.45 -17.76
N THR A 178 -23.44 0.65 -17.01
CA THR A 178 -22.27 1.04 -16.20
C THR A 178 -22.66 1.26 -14.75
N LEU A 179 -21.93 0.62 -13.83
CA LEU A 179 -22.04 0.83 -12.39
C LEU A 179 -20.66 1.11 -11.79
N VAL A 180 -20.55 2.23 -11.07
CA VAL A 180 -19.37 2.58 -10.27
C VAL A 180 -19.79 2.61 -8.82
N VAL A 181 -19.06 1.92 -7.95
CA VAL A 181 -19.28 1.92 -6.50
C VAL A 181 -17.96 2.16 -5.80
N ASP A 182 -17.81 3.29 -5.13
CA ASP A 182 -16.54 3.70 -4.51
C ASP A 182 -16.75 4.31 -3.11
N ARG A 183 -15.80 4.03 -2.21
CA ARG A 183 -15.72 4.56 -0.84
C ARG A 183 -17.01 4.39 -0.03
N ILE A 184 -17.56 3.18 -0.01
CA ILE A 184 -18.80 2.89 0.72
C ILE A 184 -18.52 2.69 2.22
N PRO A 185 -19.21 3.42 3.12
CA PRO A 185 -19.05 3.24 4.56
C PRO A 185 -19.34 1.79 5.00
N PRO A 186 -18.58 1.24 5.97
CA PRO A 186 -18.77 -0.13 6.46
C PRO A 186 -20.21 -0.48 6.87
N ALA A 187 -20.93 0.48 7.47
CA ALA A 187 -22.33 0.31 7.89
C ALA A 187 -23.30 0.05 6.73
N ARG A 188 -22.91 0.37 5.48
CA ARG A 188 -23.75 0.31 4.29
C ARG A 188 -23.35 -0.76 3.28
N GLN A 189 -22.21 -1.40 3.50
CA GLN A 189 -21.72 -2.50 2.69
C GLN A 189 -22.76 -3.63 2.47
N PRO A 190 -23.55 -4.06 3.48
CA PRO A 190 -24.57 -5.07 3.26
C PRO A 190 -25.67 -4.63 2.29
N THR A 191 -26.01 -3.34 2.27
CA THR A 191 -27.00 -2.76 1.36
C THR A 191 -26.50 -2.81 -0.07
N ILE A 192 -25.24 -2.47 -0.33
CA ILE A 192 -24.62 -2.59 -1.65
C ILE A 192 -24.57 -4.05 -2.11
N ALA A 193 -24.20 -4.98 -1.23
CA ALA A 193 -24.19 -6.40 -1.57
C ALA A 193 -25.60 -6.93 -1.95
N ALA A 194 -26.64 -6.48 -1.24
CA ALA A 194 -28.03 -6.80 -1.56
C ALA A 194 -28.48 -6.17 -2.88
N PHE A 195 -28.10 -4.92 -3.13
CA PHE A 195 -28.38 -4.21 -4.38
C PHE A 195 -27.75 -4.90 -5.58
N LEU A 196 -26.46 -5.26 -5.52
CA LEU A 196 -25.78 -6.03 -6.57
C LEU A 196 -26.45 -7.39 -6.82
N ALA A 197 -26.92 -8.06 -5.76
CA ALA A 197 -27.63 -9.33 -5.91
C ALA A 197 -28.96 -9.17 -6.70
N GLU A 198 -29.67 -8.06 -6.53
CA GLU A 198 -30.89 -7.75 -7.28
C GLU A 198 -30.60 -7.26 -8.69
N LEU A 199 -29.51 -6.49 -8.88
CA LEU A 199 -29.06 -6.03 -10.20
C LEU A 199 -28.74 -7.19 -11.14
N VAL A 200 -28.19 -8.31 -10.65
CA VAL A 200 -27.96 -9.50 -11.49
C VAL A 200 -29.25 -9.98 -12.18
N ARG A 201 -30.42 -9.77 -11.56
CA ARG A 201 -31.72 -10.11 -12.14
C ARG A 201 -32.30 -8.97 -12.96
N SER A 202 -32.15 -7.74 -12.49
CA SER A 202 -32.83 -6.57 -13.04
C SER A 202 -32.08 -5.94 -14.21
N ALA A 203 -30.75 -6.02 -14.22
CA ALA A 203 -29.84 -5.43 -15.21
C ALA A 203 -28.86 -6.49 -15.75
N PRO A 204 -29.35 -7.51 -16.48
CA PRO A 204 -28.48 -8.57 -17.00
C PRO A 204 -27.44 -8.06 -18.01
N HIS A 205 -27.67 -6.91 -18.64
CA HIS A 205 -26.81 -6.31 -19.66
C HIS A 205 -25.69 -5.41 -19.11
N LEU A 206 -25.48 -5.40 -17.79
CA LEU A 206 -24.39 -4.64 -17.17
C LEU A 206 -23.05 -5.04 -17.81
N ALA A 207 -22.39 -4.06 -18.44
CA ALA A 207 -21.18 -4.25 -19.23
C ALA A 207 -19.92 -3.74 -18.51
N HIS A 208 -20.06 -2.68 -17.70
CA HIS A 208 -18.95 -2.04 -16.99
C HIS A 208 -19.25 -1.99 -15.49
N LEU A 209 -18.35 -2.56 -14.69
CA LEU A 209 -18.48 -2.56 -13.23
C LEU A 209 -17.15 -2.16 -12.58
N THR A 210 -17.19 -1.09 -11.80
CA THR A 210 -16.06 -0.64 -10.96
C THR A 210 -16.44 -0.75 -9.49
N LEU A 211 -15.63 -1.48 -8.73
CA LEU A 211 -15.81 -1.75 -7.31
C LEU A 211 -14.59 -1.21 -6.56
N GLY A 212 -14.70 -0.01 -6.02
CA GLY A 212 -13.65 0.66 -5.26
C GLY A 212 -13.56 0.24 -3.80
N ASP A 213 -13.00 1.13 -2.97
CA ASP A 213 -12.75 0.85 -1.55
C ASP A 213 -14.06 0.66 -0.77
N GLY A 214 -14.01 -0.20 0.25
CA GLY A 214 -15.14 -0.49 1.12
C GLY A 214 -16.16 -1.46 0.53
N ILE A 215 -15.79 -2.30 -0.43
CA ILE A 215 -16.69 -3.34 -0.98
C ILE A 215 -16.55 -4.65 -0.17
N PRO A 216 -17.66 -5.22 0.34
CA PRO A 216 -17.60 -6.46 1.10
C PRO A 216 -17.31 -7.66 0.19
N PRO A 217 -16.69 -8.75 0.67
CA PRO A 217 -16.42 -9.94 -0.14
C PRO A 217 -17.67 -10.54 -0.80
N SER A 218 -18.83 -10.44 -0.15
CA SER A 218 -20.09 -10.91 -0.70
C SER A 218 -20.52 -10.15 -1.96
N ALA A 219 -20.22 -8.85 -2.06
CA ALA A 219 -20.48 -8.03 -3.23
C ALA A 219 -19.55 -8.40 -4.40
N LEU A 220 -18.27 -8.67 -4.13
CA LEU A 220 -17.33 -9.19 -5.13
C LEU A 220 -17.88 -10.47 -5.77
N TRP A 221 -18.33 -11.43 -4.97
CA TRP A 221 -18.92 -12.67 -5.50
C TRP A 221 -20.22 -12.48 -6.31
N ARG A 222 -20.91 -11.35 -6.18
CA ARG A 222 -22.06 -11.03 -7.05
C ARG A 222 -21.62 -10.49 -8.41
N SER A 223 -20.48 -9.81 -8.48
CA SER A 223 -19.95 -9.24 -9.73
C SER A 223 -19.69 -10.30 -10.82
N VAL A 224 -19.22 -11.48 -10.43
CA VAL A 224 -18.94 -12.58 -11.37
C VAL A 224 -20.20 -13.26 -11.93
N ARG A 225 -21.40 -12.80 -11.55
CA ARG A 225 -22.67 -13.32 -12.07
C ARG A 225 -23.20 -12.54 -13.27
N PHE A 226 -22.59 -11.42 -13.62
CA PHE A 226 -22.98 -10.62 -14.79
C PHE A 226 -22.38 -11.23 -16.06
N ALA A 227 -23.18 -12.03 -16.78
CA ALA A 227 -22.73 -12.76 -17.97
C ALA A 227 -22.30 -11.87 -19.15
N HIS A 228 -22.73 -10.61 -19.16
CA HIS A 228 -22.42 -9.62 -20.20
C HIS A 228 -21.31 -8.64 -19.81
N LEU A 229 -20.64 -8.87 -18.68
CA LEU A 229 -19.61 -7.98 -18.16
C LEU A 229 -18.36 -8.00 -19.05
N ARG A 230 -18.05 -6.83 -19.63
CA ARG A 230 -16.88 -6.61 -20.50
C ARG A 230 -15.72 -6.02 -19.74
N GLU A 231 -16.00 -5.14 -18.79
CA GLU A 231 -15.00 -4.48 -17.97
C GLU A 231 -15.30 -4.68 -16.49
N LEU A 232 -14.33 -5.23 -15.77
CA LEU A 232 -14.37 -5.36 -14.32
C LEU A 232 -13.14 -4.69 -13.73
N ARG A 233 -13.38 -3.69 -12.88
CA ARG A 233 -12.35 -2.99 -12.12
C ARG A 233 -12.59 -3.18 -10.62
N ILE A 234 -11.56 -3.55 -9.89
CA ILE A 234 -11.63 -3.80 -8.45
C ILE A 234 -10.50 -3.05 -7.78
N ASP A 235 -10.83 -2.04 -6.98
CA ASP A 235 -9.83 -1.26 -6.27
C ASP A 235 -9.92 -1.52 -4.76
N MET A 236 -8.77 -1.83 -4.14
CA MET A 236 -8.59 -1.92 -2.69
C MET A 236 -9.57 -2.87 -1.97
N ALA A 237 -9.91 -4.00 -2.58
CA ALA A 237 -10.73 -5.02 -1.91
C ALA A 237 -10.11 -5.45 -0.57
N PRO A 238 -10.88 -5.79 0.48
CA PRO A 238 -10.29 -6.17 1.76
C PRO A 238 -9.58 -7.53 1.69
N ALA A 239 -10.20 -8.50 1.01
CA ALA A 239 -9.68 -9.85 0.84
C ALA A 239 -10.09 -10.42 -0.52
N ILE A 240 -9.16 -11.08 -1.20
CA ILE A 240 -9.39 -11.79 -2.46
C ILE A 240 -8.92 -13.23 -2.29
N VAL A 241 -9.78 -14.16 -2.69
CA VAL A 241 -9.48 -15.60 -2.68
C VAL A 241 -9.31 -16.08 -4.12
N PHE A 242 -8.43 -17.06 -4.36
CA PHE A 242 -8.20 -17.57 -5.70
C PHE A 242 -9.49 -18.05 -6.42
N ALA A 243 -10.42 -18.67 -5.69
CA ALA A 243 -11.70 -19.11 -6.26
C ALA A 243 -12.55 -17.97 -6.87
N PHE A 244 -12.38 -16.74 -6.36
CA PHE A 244 -13.00 -15.56 -6.97
C PHE A 244 -12.37 -15.24 -8.33
N LEU A 245 -11.04 -15.34 -8.44
CA LEU A 245 -10.33 -15.13 -9.70
C LEU A 245 -10.70 -16.18 -10.75
N GLU A 246 -10.89 -17.45 -10.34
CA GLU A 246 -11.44 -18.49 -11.23
C GLU A 246 -12.82 -18.12 -11.76
N ALA A 247 -13.68 -17.57 -10.90
CA ALA A 247 -15.01 -17.13 -11.29
C ALA A 247 -14.98 -15.91 -12.23
N VAL A 248 -14.05 -14.97 -12.02
CA VAL A 248 -13.80 -13.85 -12.94
C VAL A 248 -13.28 -14.38 -14.30
N ALA A 249 -12.36 -15.33 -14.27
CA ALA A 249 -11.82 -15.96 -15.48
C ALA A 249 -12.89 -16.71 -16.28
N ALA A 250 -13.94 -17.20 -15.63
CA ALA A 250 -15.06 -17.85 -16.31
C ALA A 250 -16.01 -16.87 -17.04
N LEU A 251 -15.82 -15.56 -16.93
CA LEU A 251 -16.66 -14.57 -17.59
C LEU A 251 -16.45 -14.60 -19.12
N PRO A 252 -17.51 -14.85 -19.92
CA PRO A 252 -17.35 -15.20 -21.34
C PRO A 252 -17.04 -14.01 -22.25
N VAL A 253 -17.32 -12.78 -21.81
CA VAL A 253 -17.17 -11.56 -22.63
C VAL A 253 -16.26 -10.52 -21.99
N LEU A 254 -15.54 -10.88 -20.92
CA LEU A 254 -14.64 -9.97 -20.24
C LEU A 254 -13.43 -9.65 -21.12
N THR A 255 -13.29 -8.38 -21.50
CA THR A 255 -12.21 -7.85 -22.34
C THR A 255 -11.17 -7.10 -21.52
N LEU A 256 -11.57 -6.48 -20.42
CA LEU A 256 -10.68 -5.76 -19.50
C LEU A 256 -10.89 -6.24 -18.07
N PHE A 257 -9.81 -6.66 -17.43
CA PHE A 257 -9.77 -6.95 -16.00
C PHE A 257 -8.70 -6.10 -15.33
N ASP A 258 -9.12 -5.22 -14.42
CA ASP A 258 -8.26 -4.36 -13.62
C ASP A 258 -8.46 -4.69 -12.15
N ILE A 259 -7.38 -5.00 -11.46
CA ILE A 259 -7.40 -5.36 -10.04
C ILE A 259 -6.28 -4.64 -9.31
N ASP A 260 -6.66 -3.67 -8.48
CA ASP A 260 -5.81 -3.08 -7.47
C ASP A 260 -5.99 -3.79 -6.12
N ALA A 261 -5.08 -4.72 -5.87
CA ALA A 261 -4.90 -5.48 -4.65
C ALA A 261 -3.70 -5.00 -3.81
N ALA A 262 -3.31 -3.72 -3.91
CA ALA A 262 -2.19 -3.15 -3.15
C ALA A 262 -2.34 -3.36 -1.64
N THR A 263 -3.55 -3.19 -1.10
CA THR A 263 -3.90 -3.34 0.32
C THR A 263 -4.69 -4.61 0.67
N THR A 264 -5.20 -5.33 -0.34
CA THR A 264 -5.99 -6.57 -0.21
C THR A 264 -5.22 -7.77 0.33
N GLU A 265 -5.73 -8.45 1.35
CA GLU A 265 -5.23 -9.78 1.72
C GLU A 265 -5.54 -10.81 0.63
N TYR A 266 -4.54 -11.54 0.15
CA TYR A 266 -4.72 -12.54 -0.90
C TYR A 266 -4.54 -13.96 -0.34
N THR A 267 -5.57 -14.79 -0.51
CA THR A 267 -5.51 -16.22 -0.20
C THR A 267 -5.14 -16.99 -1.46
N ALA A 268 -3.89 -17.45 -1.49
CA ALA A 268 -3.31 -18.18 -2.61
C ALA A 268 -4.07 -19.47 -2.95
N TYR A 269 -3.89 -19.92 -4.18
CA TYR A 269 -4.39 -21.21 -4.64
C TYR A 269 -3.91 -22.34 -3.72
N THR A 270 -4.85 -23.14 -3.24
CA THR A 270 -4.57 -24.39 -2.54
C THR A 270 -4.99 -25.52 -3.47
N PRO A 271 -4.06 -26.37 -3.93
CA PRO A 271 -4.41 -27.52 -4.75
C PRO A 271 -5.40 -28.41 -3.98
N LEU A 272 -6.68 -28.36 -4.36
CA LEU A 272 -7.63 -29.37 -3.93
C LEU A 272 -7.19 -30.66 -4.61
N ALA A 273 -6.94 -31.71 -3.82
CA ALA A 273 -6.53 -33.03 -4.31
C ALA A 273 -7.36 -33.37 -5.55
N GLU A 274 -6.71 -33.37 -6.73
CA GLU A 274 -7.37 -33.38 -8.03
C GLU A 274 -8.40 -34.50 -8.08
N VAL A 275 -9.67 -34.14 -7.90
CA VAL A 275 -10.77 -35.05 -8.22
C VAL A 275 -10.80 -35.05 -9.73
N ALA A 276 -10.17 -36.06 -10.33
CA ALA A 276 -10.07 -36.24 -11.77
C ALA A 276 -11.40 -35.89 -12.43
N ALA A 277 -11.46 -34.71 -13.05
CA ALA A 277 -12.66 -34.23 -13.69
C ALA A 277 -12.97 -35.21 -14.84
N PRO A 278 -14.14 -35.85 -14.86
CA PRO A 278 -14.46 -36.86 -15.85
C PRO A 278 -14.56 -36.20 -17.24
N ASP A 279 -13.54 -36.38 -18.09
CA ASP A 279 -13.44 -36.15 -19.55
C ASP A 279 -14.07 -34.87 -20.17
N GLY A 280 -14.52 -33.91 -19.37
CA GLY A 280 -15.02 -32.62 -19.82
C GLY A 280 -13.85 -31.67 -20.08
N ALA A 281 -13.73 -31.17 -21.31
CA ALA A 281 -12.79 -30.10 -21.62
C ALA A 281 -12.99 -28.95 -20.62
N ALA A 282 -11.95 -28.68 -19.81
CA ALA A 282 -12.00 -27.60 -18.83
C ALA A 282 -12.34 -26.28 -19.55
N PRO A 283 -13.24 -25.45 -18.99
CA PRO A 283 -13.57 -24.17 -19.59
C PRO A 283 -12.28 -23.35 -19.75
N THR A 284 -12.05 -22.82 -20.95
CA THR A 284 -10.90 -21.96 -21.20
C THR A 284 -11.05 -20.69 -20.36
N PRO A 285 -10.15 -20.44 -19.40
CA PRO A 285 -10.22 -19.21 -18.62
C PRO A 285 -10.04 -18.01 -19.55
N PHE A 286 -10.73 -16.91 -19.26
CA PHE A 286 -10.65 -15.61 -19.95
C PHE A 286 -10.71 -15.70 -21.48
N PRO A 287 -11.82 -16.19 -22.07
CA PRO A 287 -11.89 -16.45 -23.51
C PRO A 287 -11.73 -15.22 -24.41
N ARG A 288 -11.86 -13.99 -23.87
CA ARG A 288 -11.83 -12.73 -24.62
C ARG A 288 -11.01 -11.63 -23.95
N LEU A 289 -10.15 -11.95 -22.99
CA LEU A 289 -9.41 -10.93 -22.25
C LEU A 289 -8.34 -10.30 -23.15
N GLU A 290 -8.45 -8.99 -23.36
CA GLU A 290 -7.52 -8.18 -24.17
C GLU A 290 -6.54 -7.42 -23.29
N ALA A 291 -7.02 -6.89 -22.16
CA ALA A 291 -6.24 -6.09 -21.22
C ALA A 291 -6.34 -6.62 -19.78
N LEU A 292 -5.18 -6.78 -19.15
CA LEU A 292 -5.03 -7.19 -17.77
C LEU A 292 -4.15 -6.20 -17.01
N THR A 293 -4.69 -5.59 -15.97
CA THR A 293 -3.92 -4.79 -15.01
C THR A 293 -3.98 -5.46 -13.64
N VAL A 294 -2.82 -5.70 -13.05
CA VAL A 294 -2.70 -6.27 -11.70
C VAL A 294 -1.77 -5.40 -10.88
N VAL A 295 -2.31 -4.74 -9.87
CA VAL A 295 -1.55 -4.10 -8.79
C VAL A 295 -1.66 -5.00 -7.58
N GLY A 296 -0.56 -5.56 -7.08
CA GLY A 296 -0.67 -6.51 -5.97
C GLY A 296 0.58 -7.30 -5.68
N THR A 297 0.43 -8.39 -4.93
CA THR A 297 1.54 -9.21 -4.46
C THR A 297 2.02 -10.19 -5.53
N VAL A 298 3.27 -10.67 -5.42
CA VAL A 298 3.81 -11.71 -6.33
C VAL A 298 2.92 -12.96 -6.33
N LEU A 299 2.32 -13.32 -5.20
CA LEU A 299 1.42 -14.47 -5.07
C LEU A 299 0.18 -14.34 -5.98
N LEU A 300 -0.49 -13.19 -5.92
CA LEU A 300 -1.65 -12.90 -6.75
C LEU A 300 -1.28 -12.95 -8.23
N MET A 301 -0.19 -12.26 -8.60
CA MET A 301 0.30 -12.22 -9.97
C MET A 301 0.64 -13.62 -10.46
N HIS A 302 1.42 -14.39 -9.70
CA HIS A 302 1.80 -15.75 -10.06
C HIS A 302 0.57 -16.62 -10.30
N ASP A 303 -0.38 -16.67 -9.37
CA ASP A 303 -1.56 -17.52 -9.52
C ASP A 303 -2.43 -17.12 -10.72
N LEU A 304 -2.65 -15.82 -10.91
CA LEU A 304 -3.43 -15.32 -12.04
C LEU A 304 -2.73 -15.65 -13.37
N LEU A 305 -1.42 -15.43 -13.44
CA LEU A 305 -0.63 -15.62 -14.67
C LEU A 305 -0.37 -17.09 -15.01
N HIS A 306 -0.11 -17.92 -14.01
CA HIS A 306 0.21 -19.34 -14.20
C HIS A 306 -1.03 -20.23 -14.33
N ARG A 307 -2.15 -19.87 -13.69
CA ARG A 307 -3.33 -20.75 -13.64
C ARG A 307 -4.46 -20.28 -14.53
N LEU A 308 -4.60 -18.97 -14.73
CA LEU A 308 -5.79 -18.41 -15.35
C LEU A 308 -5.49 -17.70 -16.68
N LEU A 309 -4.29 -17.21 -16.92
CA LEU A 309 -4.03 -16.38 -18.09
C LEU A 309 -4.25 -17.16 -19.41
N PRO A 310 -5.13 -16.67 -20.29
CA PRO A 310 -5.35 -17.28 -21.59
C PRO A 310 -4.20 -16.95 -22.53
N ARG A 311 -4.15 -17.69 -23.64
CA ARG A 311 -3.38 -17.27 -24.81
C ARG A 311 -4.09 -16.08 -25.46
N GLY A 312 -3.36 -14.99 -25.70
CA GLY A 312 -3.85 -13.87 -26.52
C GLY A 312 -4.12 -12.55 -25.80
N VAL A 313 -3.78 -12.40 -24.52
CA VAL A 313 -3.85 -11.08 -23.85
C VAL A 313 -2.86 -10.12 -24.51
N GLU A 314 -3.36 -8.97 -24.99
CA GLU A 314 -2.58 -7.99 -25.74
C GLU A 314 -1.85 -7.01 -24.82
N GLN A 315 -2.48 -6.62 -23.71
CA GLN A 315 -1.95 -5.62 -22.79
C GLN A 315 -1.85 -6.18 -21.37
N ILE A 316 -0.65 -6.15 -20.81
CA ILE A 316 -0.40 -6.62 -19.44
C ILE A 316 0.35 -5.53 -18.66
N LEU A 317 -0.29 -5.02 -17.61
CA LEU A 317 0.31 -4.08 -16.66
C LEU A 317 0.44 -4.77 -15.30
N LEU A 318 1.66 -4.94 -14.82
CA LEU A 318 1.95 -5.52 -13.51
C LEU A 318 2.63 -4.49 -12.61
N ILE A 319 1.96 -4.14 -11.52
CA ILE A 319 2.51 -3.25 -10.50
C ILE A 319 2.71 -4.07 -9.24
N LEU A 320 3.95 -4.48 -8.98
CA LEU A 320 4.29 -5.25 -7.80
C LEU A 320 4.23 -4.35 -6.57
N VAL A 321 3.35 -4.71 -5.63
CA VAL A 321 3.20 -4.06 -4.34
C VAL A 321 3.86 -4.91 -3.28
N ARG A 322 4.81 -4.29 -2.58
CA ARG A 322 5.57 -4.94 -1.52
C ARG A 322 4.80 -4.90 -0.20
N ARG A 323 4.63 -6.07 0.42
CA ARG A 323 4.18 -6.19 1.81
C ARG A 323 5.26 -6.81 2.66
N CYS A 324 5.43 -6.30 3.88
CA CYS A 324 6.52 -6.65 4.78
C CYS A 324 6.53 -8.11 5.23
N SER A 325 5.45 -8.87 5.02
CA SER A 325 5.36 -10.27 5.40
C SER A 325 4.32 -10.98 4.54
N LEU A 326 4.75 -11.63 3.46
CA LEU A 326 3.92 -12.63 2.80
C LEU A 326 4.30 -14.01 3.37
N PRO A 327 3.33 -14.77 3.92
CA PRO A 327 3.57 -16.16 4.24
C PRO A 327 3.85 -16.90 2.93
N ILE A 328 4.99 -17.58 2.88
CA ILE A 328 5.38 -18.40 1.73
C ILE A 328 4.42 -19.59 1.68
N PRO A 329 3.65 -19.79 0.58
CA PRO A 329 2.84 -20.99 0.46
C PRO A 329 3.73 -22.23 0.54
N ALA A 330 3.29 -23.26 1.25
CA ALA A 330 4.08 -24.48 1.44
C ALA A 330 4.49 -25.14 0.10
N HIS A 331 3.71 -24.93 -0.97
CA HIS A 331 4.00 -25.46 -2.30
C HIS A 331 5.00 -24.62 -3.12
N TRP A 332 5.37 -23.42 -2.64
CA TRP A 332 6.41 -22.57 -3.23
C TRP A 332 7.77 -22.82 -2.63
N SER A 333 7.81 -23.30 -1.38
CA SER A 333 9.04 -23.76 -0.78
C SER A 333 9.63 -24.83 -1.70
N PRO A 334 10.82 -24.60 -2.30
CA PRO A 334 11.50 -25.67 -3.00
C PRO A 334 11.58 -26.81 -2.00
N SER A 335 10.96 -27.97 -2.35
CA SER A 335 11.05 -29.19 -1.54
C SER A 335 12.47 -29.25 -1.02
N PRO A 336 12.70 -29.30 0.32
CA PRO A 336 14.02 -29.14 0.87
C PRO A 336 14.91 -30.02 0.04
N PHE A 337 15.82 -29.40 -0.71
CA PHE A 337 16.79 -30.14 -1.49
C PHE A 337 17.49 -30.92 -0.41
N VAL A 338 17.11 -32.20 -0.26
CA VAL A 338 17.89 -33.16 0.49
C VAL A 338 19.13 -33.20 -0.37
N ALA A 339 20.07 -32.31 -0.04
CA ALA A 339 21.43 -32.41 -0.47
C ALA A 339 21.79 -33.80 0.00
N SER A 340 21.66 -34.77 -0.90
CA SER A 340 22.26 -36.07 -0.77
C SER A 340 23.70 -35.73 -0.53
N GLU A 341 24.09 -35.76 0.75
CA GLU A 341 25.48 -35.69 1.16
C GLU A 341 26.21 -36.62 0.20
N PRO A 342 27.20 -36.13 -0.58
CA PRO A 342 27.95 -37.02 -1.44
C PRO A 342 28.51 -38.08 -0.50
N ALA A 343 28.06 -39.31 -0.68
CA ALA A 343 28.55 -40.45 0.07
C ALA A 343 30.06 -40.45 -0.10
N VAL A 344 30.78 -39.99 0.94
CA VAL A 344 32.22 -40.07 1.01
C VAL A 344 32.50 -41.57 1.09
N GLU A 345 32.85 -42.16 -0.05
CA GLU A 345 33.47 -43.48 -0.10
C GLU A 345 34.73 -43.41 0.78
N ALA A 346 34.61 -43.96 1.99
CA ALA A 346 35.71 -44.10 2.91
C ALA A 346 36.68 -45.13 2.33
N GLU A 347 37.88 -44.67 1.97
CA GLU A 347 39.02 -45.56 1.73
C GLU A 347 39.36 -46.33 3.02
N PRO A 348 39.76 -47.61 2.92
CA PRO A 348 40.11 -48.42 4.07
C PRO A 348 41.51 -48.04 4.57
N ALA A 349 41.58 -47.42 5.75
CA ALA A 349 42.84 -47.23 6.46
C ALA A 349 43.13 -48.44 7.35
N ASP A 350 44.34 -48.96 7.16
CA ASP A 350 44.95 -50.08 7.86
C ASP A 350 44.96 -49.95 9.40
N GLU A 351 44.92 -51.14 10.01
CA GLU A 351 45.13 -51.46 11.42
C GLU A 351 46.42 -50.86 12.00
N ALA A 352 46.35 -50.29 13.22
CA ALA A 352 47.10 -50.80 14.38
C ALA A 352 46.87 -49.96 15.66
N ASP A 353 46.78 -50.69 16.77
CA ASP A 353 47.06 -50.32 18.17
C ASP A 353 46.01 -49.60 19.04
N LEU A 354 45.12 -50.44 19.60
CA LEU A 354 45.02 -50.77 21.03
C LEU A 354 45.38 -49.67 22.05
N VAL A 355 44.40 -49.20 22.84
CA VAL A 355 44.37 -49.41 24.31
C VAL A 355 42.91 -49.33 24.83
N ALA A 356 42.60 -50.35 25.64
CA ALA A 356 41.39 -50.68 26.38
C ALA A 356 40.64 -49.57 27.15
N ALA A 357 39.30 -49.68 27.17
CA ALA A 357 38.54 -49.80 28.41
C ALA A 357 37.17 -50.46 28.15
N GLU A 358 36.88 -51.47 28.99
CA GLU A 358 35.76 -52.41 29.00
C GLU A 358 34.45 -51.84 29.61
N PRO A 359 33.33 -52.61 29.65
CA PRO A 359 32.00 -52.13 29.30
C PRO A 359 31.03 -52.00 30.49
N ALA A 360 29.90 -51.35 30.26
CA ALA A 360 28.69 -51.54 31.06
C ALA A 360 27.48 -51.72 30.14
N ALA A 361 26.83 -52.86 30.33
CA ALA A 361 25.75 -53.40 29.53
C ALA A 361 24.36 -52.92 29.99
N GLU A 362 23.41 -53.03 29.05
CA GLU A 362 22.01 -53.41 29.22
C GLU A 362 21.03 -52.53 30.02
N ALA A 363 20.07 -51.94 29.30
CA ALA A 363 18.61 -52.13 29.47
C ALA A 363 17.90 -51.24 28.42
N ALA A 364 17.40 -51.79 27.32
CA ALA A 364 16.06 -52.37 27.19
C ALA A 364 14.91 -51.34 27.28
N GLU A 365 14.27 -51.15 26.12
CA GLU A 365 12.84 -50.88 25.88
C GLU A 365 12.12 -49.86 26.78
N ASN A 366 11.73 -48.74 26.18
CA ASN A 366 10.37 -48.23 26.33
C ASN A 366 10.00 -47.26 25.20
N VAL A 367 9.22 -47.78 24.26
CA VAL A 367 8.36 -47.00 23.37
C VAL A 367 7.19 -46.50 24.22
N LEU A 368 7.16 -45.20 24.51
CA LEU A 368 5.98 -44.55 25.08
C LEU A 368 5.56 -43.38 24.20
N ASP A 369 4.45 -43.64 23.52
CA ASP A 369 3.38 -42.74 23.09
C ASP A 369 3.42 -41.32 23.69
N MET A 370 3.64 -40.31 22.82
CA MET A 370 3.55 -38.88 23.13
C MET A 370 2.25 -38.26 22.61
N SER A 371 1.11 -38.94 22.83
CA SER A 371 -0.21 -38.43 22.48
C SER A 371 -1.02 -38.08 23.73
N ALA A 372 -0.72 -36.95 24.38
CA ALA A 372 -1.68 -36.11 25.15
C ALA A 372 -0.93 -35.07 26.00
N LEU A 373 -0.80 -33.84 25.49
CA LEU A 373 -0.66 -32.67 26.34
C LEU A 373 -2.03 -31.99 26.47
N PRO A 374 -2.51 -31.67 27.68
CA PRO A 374 -3.73 -30.91 27.85
C PRO A 374 -3.51 -29.46 27.40
N ALA A 375 -4.51 -28.92 26.71
CA ALA A 375 -4.54 -27.52 26.28
C ALA A 375 -4.31 -26.56 27.46
N PRO A 376 -3.58 -25.44 27.26
CA PRO A 376 -3.50 -24.40 28.27
C PRO A 376 -4.88 -23.80 28.52
N PRO A 377 -5.25 -23.47 29.76
CA PRO A 377 -6.53 -22.82 30.05
C PRO A 377 -6.56 -21.43 29.40
N SER A 378 -7.58 -21.20 28.57
CA SER A 378 -7.89 -19.89 28.00
C SER A 378 -8.01 -18.83 29.09
N PRO A 379 -7.46 -17.62 28.90
CA PRO A 379 -7.68 -16.52 29.83
C PRO A 379 -9.14 -16.08 29.71
N ALA A 380 -9.88 -16.25 30.81
CA ALA A 380 -11.19 -15.65 30.96
C ALA A 380 -11.05 -14.13 30.91
N LEU A 381 -11.67 -13.51 29.91
CA LEU A 381 -11.92 -12.07 29.87
C LEU A 381 -12.82 -11.69 31.05
N PRO A 382 -12.44 -10.73 31.91
CA PRO A 382 -13.41 -10.09 32.77
C PRO A 382 -14.23 -9.08 31.94
N ALA A 383 -15.55 -9.16 32.09
CA ALA A 383 -16.49 -8.19 31.59
C ALA A 383 -16.16 -6.80 32.16
N GLU A 384 -16.05 -5.81 31.27
CA GLU A 384 -16.09 -4.39 31.65
C GLU A 384 -17.51 -4.05 32.07
N GLU A 385 -17.78 -4.03 33.38
CA GLU A 385 -18.81 -3.18 33.94
C GLU A 385 -18.21 -1.78 34.13
N VAL A 386 -18.68 -0.86 33.30
CA VAL A 386 -18.47 0.58 33.44
C VAL A 386 -19.26 1.03 34.68
N ASP A 387 -18.56 1.20 35.81
CA ASP A 387 -19.09 1.89 36.98
C ASP A 387 -18.50 3.30 37.06
N THR A 388 -19.31 4.27 36.65
CA THR A 388 -19.05 5.70 36.81
C THR A 388 -19.35 6.11 38.25
N SER A 389 -18.36 6.12 39.15
CA SER A 389 -18.33 6.97 40.37
C SER A 389 -17.24 6.53 41.36
N LEU A 390 -16.03 7.10 41.29
CA LEU A 390 -15.12 7.12 42.44
C LEU A 390 -14.27 8.40 42.43
N VAL A 391 -14.72 9.40 43.20
CA VAL A 391 -13.88 10.49 43.70
C VAL A 391 -13.00 9.90 44.80
N ALA A 392 -11.68 9.93 44.61
CA ALA A 392 -10.73 9.49 45.63
C ALA A 392 -10.63 10.53 46.75
N GLU A 393 -11.19 10.23 47.93
CA GLU A 393 -10.93 10.97 49.16
C GLU A 393 -9.51 10.67 49.66
N VAL A 394 -8.69 11.72 49.76
CA VAL A 394 -7.37 11.67 50.40
C VAL A 394 -7.56 11.86 51.92
N PRO A 395 -7.01 11.01 52.79
CA PRO A 395 -7.17 11.16 54.23
C PRO A 395 -6.28 12.30 54.75
N PHE A 396 -6.90 13.35 55.27
CA PHE A 396 -6.23 14.39 56.05
C PHE A 396 -6.16 13.98 57.52
N HIS A 397 -4.99 14.06 58.14
CA HIS A 397 -4.86 13.96 59.59
C HIS A 397 -4.73 15.36 60.19
N THR A 398 -5.67 15.71 61.05
CA THR A 398 -5.62 16.89 61.93
C THR A 398 -5.18 16.48 63.32
N TYR A 399 -4.24 17.20 63.91
CA TYR A 399 -4.00 17.16 65.34
C TYR A 399 -3.90 18.59 65.91
N GLU A 400 -4.31 18.74 67.17
CA GLU A 400 -4.27 20.02 67.88
C GLU A 400 -3.08 20.08 68.82
N SER A 401 -2.35 21.20 68.77
CA SER A 401 -1.34 21.54 69.76
C SER A 401 -1.42 23.05 70.03
N CYS A 402 -1.50 23.43 71.31
CA CYS A 402 -1.59 24.81 71.78
C CYS A 402 -2.72 25.65 71.14
N GLY A 403 -3.91 25.06 70.98
CA GLY A 403 -5.13 25.81 70.64
C GLY A 403 -5.22 26.34 69.19
N ARG A 404 -4.42 25.79 68.27
CA ARG A 404 -4.62 25.98 66.82
C ARG A 404 -4.45 24.66 66.07
N THR A 405 -5.31 24.46 65.09
CA THR A 405 -5.37 23.27 64.23
C THR A 405 -4.52 23.50 62.97
N TYR A 406 -3.67 22.54 62.61
CA TYR A 406 -2.86 22.58 61.38
C TYR A 406 -3.16 21.36 60.50
N VAL A 407 -3.20 21.56 59.18
CA VAL A 407 -3.44 20.53 58.16
C VAL A 407 -2.21 20.44 57.25
N CYS A 408 -1.61 19.27 57.10
CA CYS A 408 -0.41 19.06 56.28
C CYS A 408 -0.64 17.97 55.21
N GLN A 409 -0.29 18.27 53.94
CA GLN A 409 -0.25 17.30 52.85
C GLN A 409 1.08 16.54 52.88
N GLY A 410 1.01 15.23 53.12
CA GLY A 410 2.19 14.39 53.35
C GLY A 410 3.02 14.14 52.10
N HIS A 411 4.31 14.46 52.18
CA HIS A 411 5.36 13.68 51.52
C HIS A 411 6.03 12.79 52.57
N ARG A 412 6.09 11.49 52.27
CA ARG A 412 6.82 10.47 53.03
C ARG A 412 8.31 10.81 53.05
N SER A 413 8.89 11.00 54.23
CA SER A 413 10.18 10.40 54.62
C SER A 413 10.55 10.75 56.07
N TRP A 414 11.01 9.72 56.80
CA TRP A 414 11.88 9.73 57.99
C TRP A 414 11.25 9.46 59.35
N SER A 415 11.34 8.19 59.71
CA SER A 415 11.31 7.65 61.06
C SER A 415 12.55 8.06 61.88
N ASN A 416 12.30 8.39 63.15
CA ASN A 416 13.16 8.22 64.32
C ASN A 416 14.53 8.92 64.36
N VAL A 417 14.55 10.11 64.97
CA VAL A 417 15.65 10.54 65.84
C VAL A 417 15.03 11.06 67.14
N GLU A 418 15.21 10.28 68.21
CA GLU A 418 14.92 10.71 69.58
C GLU A 418 15.87 11.84 69.96
N CYS A 419 15.27 12.92 70.44
CA CYS A 419 15.94 14.11 70.94
C CYS A 419 16.51 13.84 72.34
N LEU A 420 17.84 13.75 72.38
CA LEU A 420 18.74 13.74 73.55
C LEU A 420 18.64 14.99 74.44
N LYS A 421 17.47 15.25 75.04
CA LYS A 421 17.29 16.39 75.98
C LYS A 421 16.51 16.08 77.26
N CYS A 422 16.49 14.81 77.71
CA CYS A 422 15.76 14.43 78.94
C CYS A 422 16.53 13.57 79.97
N ALA A 423 17.87 13.46 79.92
CA ALA A 423 18.60 12.63 80.90
C ALA A 423 19.87 13.29 81.47
N GLU A 424 19.88 14.62 81.62
CA GLU A 424 20.99 15.30 82.29
C GLU A 424 20.51 16.57 83.01
N ARG A 425 20.02 16.38 84.25
CA ARG A 425 20.16 17.32 85.37
C ARG A 425 19.47 16.75 86.61
N GLN A 426 20.18 16.88 87.74
CA GLN A 426 19.63 17.04 89.08
C GLN A 426 19.65 15.81 90.02
N ILE A 427 20.84 15.25 90.25
CA ILE A 427 21.22 14.77 91.60
C ILE A 427 22.52 15.48 91.99
N VAL A 428 22.37 16.69 92.53
CA VAL A 428 23.36 17.37 93.37
C VAL A 428 22.61 17.75 94.63
N ARG A 429 22.81 16.99 95.72
CA ARG A 429 22.78 17.41 97.13
C ARG A 429 22.70 16.20 98.05
N GLU A 430 23.86 15.76 98.53
CA GLU A 430 24.10 15.20 99.86
C GLU A 430 25.61 15.38 100.05
N GLY A 431 26.11 16.11 101.05
CA GLY A 431 25.72 16.05 102.44
C GLY A 431 26.97 15.64 103.21
N LEU A 432 27.82 16.64 103.48
CA LEU A 432 29.07 16.58 104.23
C LEU A 432 28.98 15.73 105.52
N ALA A 433 29.90 14.78 105.69
CA ALA A 433 30.39 14.34 106.99
C ALA A 433 31.90 14.01 106.92
N LYS A 434 32.72 14.79 107.63
CA LYS A 434 34.09 14.47 108.04
C LYS A 434 34.06 14.18 109.57
N PRO A 435 35.18 13.83 110.23
CA PRO A 435 36.04 12.65 110.07
C PRO A 435 36.36 12.03 111.47
N VAL A 436 36.62 10.72 111.61
CA VAL A 436 37.26 10.22 112.85
C VAL A 436 38.31 9.14 112.57
N ASN A 437 39.54 9.61 112.40
CA ASN A 437 40.69 9.22 113.22
C ASN A 437 41.03 7.72 113.40
N ARG A 438 41.62 7.09 112.37
CA ARG A 438 42.72 6.10 112.51
C ARG A 438 43.71 6.22 111.34
N ARG A 439 44.28 7.42 111.17
CA ARG A 439 45.28 7.73 110.13
C ARG A 439 46.64 7.15 110.49
N GLY A 440 46.99 6.06 109.82
CA GLY A 440 48.33 5.48 109.85
C GLY A 440 48.38 4.10 109.20
N LYS A 441 47.36 3.27 109.46
CA LYS A 441 47.20 1.96 108.81
C LYS A 441 46.05 1.91 107.79
N GLN A 442 44.93 2.58 108.05
CA GLN A 442 43.82 2.67 107.08
C GLN A 442 44.11 3.59 105.89
N ALA A 443 44.98 4.60 106.06
CA ALA A 443 45.37 5.47 104.95
C ALA A 443 46.22 4.73 103.90
N ARG A 444 47.13 3.83 104.32
CA ARG A 444 47.87 2.95 103.41
C ARG A 444 46.98 1.92 102.73
N LEU A 445 46.06 1.31 103.47
CA LEU A 445 45.06 0.39 102.90
C LEU A 445 44.09 1.09 101.93
N TRP A 446 43.73 2.35 102.19
CA TRP A 446 42.88 3.16 101.32
C TRP A 446 43.63 3.64 100.09
N GLU A 447 44.90 4.06 100.21
CA GLU A 447 45.76 4.37 99.08
C GLU A 447 46.01 3.13 98.20
N GLU A 448 46.28 1.97 98.80
CA GLU A 448 46.38 0.70 98.06
C GLU A 448 45.05 0.31 97.40
N GLN A 449 43.90 0.53 98.04
CA GLN A 449 42.58 0.31 97.41
C GLN A 449 42.32 1.29 96.26
N LEU A 450 42.66 2.57 96.43
CA LEU A 450 42.48 3.60 95.41
C LEU A 450 43.43 3.37 94.22
N GLU A 451 44.64 2.90 94.48
CA GLU A 451 45.62 2.54 93.45
C GLU A 451 45.19 1.28 92.69
N ARG A 452 44.68 0.25 93.39
CA ARG A 452 44.02 -0.90 92.74
C ARG A 452 42.82 -0.48 91.91
N GLN A 453 41.99 0.45 92.41
CA GLN A 453 40.82 0.94 91.70
C GLN A 453 41.22 1.74 90.46
N ARG A 454 42.26 2.58 90.53
CA ARG A 454 42.81 3.29 89.36
C ARG A 454 43.41 2.34 88.34
N LEU A 455 44.12 1.30 88.78
CA LEU A 455 44.66 0.28 87.88
C LEU A 455 43.54 -0.54 87.23
N GLU A 456 42.47 -0.83 87.96
CA GLU A 456 41.30 -1.52 87.42
C GLU A 456 40.51 -0.64 86.45
N GLU A 457 40.36 0.65 86.74
CA GLU A 457 39.76 1.64 85.85
C GLU A 457 40.60 1.83 84.58
N GLN A 458 41.93 1.92 84.70
CA GLN A 458 42.83 1.94 83.55
C GLN A 458 42.75 0.66 82.73
N ARG A 459 42.67 -0.51 83.37
CA ARG A 459 42.48 -1.79 82.68
C ARG A 459 41.13 -1.81 81.93
N LEU A 460 40.06 -1.33 82.55
CA LEU A 460 38.74 -1.24 81.93
C LEU A 460 38.70 -0.22 80.78
N GLU A 461 39.38 0.92 80.90
CA GLU A 461 39.51 1.89 79.80
C GLU A 461 40.31 1.33 78.63
N GLU A 462 41.38 0.59 78.91
CA GLU A 462 42.18 -0.10 77.89
C GLU A 462 41.35 -1.20 77.20
N GLU A 463 40.64 -2.04 77.97
CA GLU A 463 39.69 -3.03 77.45
C GLU A 463 38.58 -2.37 76.62
N GLN A 464 38.03 -1.23 77.05
CA GLN A 464 37.03 -0.48 76.29
C GLN A 464 37.59 0.06 74.98
N ARG A 465 38.80 0.63 74.97
CA ARG A 465 39.46 1.10 73.74
C ARG A 465 39.73 -0.05 72.78
N GLU A 466 40.16 -1.21 73.29
CA GLU A 466 40.34 -2.40 72.45
C GLU A 466 39.02 -2.87 71.82
N VAL A 467 37.92 -2.86 72.58
CA VAL A 467 36.58 -3.18 72.08
C VAL A 467 36.11 -2.15 71.03
N GLU A 468 36.31 -0.86 71.27
CA GLU A 468 35.96 0.20 70.31
C GLU A 468 36.74 0.08 69.01
N LEU A 469 38.06 -0.16 69.09
CA LEU A 469 38.91 -0.41 67.91
C LEU A 469 38.44 -1.63 67.13
N ARG A 470 38.05 -2.71 67.83
CA ARG A 470 37.50 -3.91 67.19
C ARG A 470 36.17 -3.64 66.50
N ILE A 471 35.27 -2.88 67.12
CA ILE A 471 33.99 -2.46 66.52
C ILE A 471 34.24 -1.57 65.29
N GLU A 472 35.18 -0.62 65.37
CA GLU A 472 35.51 0.24 64.24
C GLU A 472 36.12 -0.56 63.08
N GLU A 473 37.00 -1.51 63.38
CA GLU A 473 37.57 -2.42 62.38
C GLU A 473 36.48 -3.28 61.74
N GLU A 474 35.57 -3.86 62.52
CA GLU A 474 34.43 -4.62 62.00
C GLU A 474 33.51 -3.76 61.12
N ARG A 475 33.26 -2.49 61.49
CA ARG A 475 32.51 -1.54 60.64
C ARG A 475 33.23 -1.26 59.33
N ARG A 476 34.55 -1.03 59.36
CA ARG A 476 35.35 -0.84 58.13
C ARG A 476 35.37 -2.10 57.27
N GLN A 477 35.41 -3.28 57.87
CA GLN A 477 35.30 -4.55 57.14
C GLN A 477 33.90 -4.71 56.52
N ALA A 478 32.83 -4.43 57.25
CA ALA A 478 31.46 -4.48 56.75
C ALA A 478 31.23 -3.47 55.60
N GLN A 479 31.75 -2.26 55.71
CA GLN A 479 31.65 -1.24 54.66
C GLN A 479 32.37 -1.68 53.38
N ARG A 480 33.56 -2.29 53.49
CA ARG A 480 34.28 -2.87 52.35
C ARG A 480 33.50 -3.99 51.67
N ARG A 481 32.90 -4.92 52.46
CA ARG A 481 32.05 -5.99 51.92
C ARG A 481 30.84 -5.42 51.18
N HIS A 482 30.14 -4.46 51.76
CA HIS A 482 28.97 -3.83 51.14
C HIS A 482 29.35 -3.05 49.86
N GLU A 483 30.48 -2.35 49.83
CA GLU A 483 30.95 -1.68 48.62
C GLU A 483 31.33 -2.69 47.52
N GLU A 484 31.97 -3.80 47.89
CA GLU A 484 32.30 -4.89 46.97
C GLU A 484 31.04 -5.55 46.40
N GLU A 485 30.03 -5.82 47.23
CA GLU A 485 28.71 -6.31 46.80
C GLU A 485 28.03 -5.35 45.82
N ARG A 486 28.07 -4.04 46.07
CA ARG A 486 27.52 -3.03 45.13
C ARG A 486 28.27 -3.02 43.81
N ARG A 487 29.61 -3.15 43.84
CA ARG A 487 30.42 -3.24 42.61
C ARG A 487 30.10 -4.53 41.83
N GLN A 488 29.95 -5.65 42.51
CA GLN A 488 29.55 -6.92 41.89
C GLN A 488 28.13 -6.83 41.30
N ALA A 489 27.17 -6.24 42.02
CA ALA A 489 25.80 -6.04 41.54
C ALA A 489 25.75 -5.12 40.30
N ARG A 490 26.57 -4.06 40.27
CA ARG A 490 26.69 -3.19 39.09
C ARG A 490 27.25 -3.94 37.88
N ARG A 491 28.31 -4.74 38.06
CA ARG A 491 28.87 -5.58 37.00
C ARG A 491 27.86 -6.57 36.46
N ARG A 492 27.08 -7.22 37.33
CA ARG A 492 25.99 -8.14 36.91
C ARG A 492 24.94 -7.42 36.07
N ARG A 493 24.49 -6.22 36.47
CA ARG A 493 23.53 -5.43 35.68
C ARG A 493 24.08 -4.99 34.33
N GLU A 494 25.34 -4.55 34.30
CA GLU A 494 26.00 -4.17 33.03
C GLU A 494 26.18 -5.39 32.10
N GLU A 495 26.49 -6.56 32.66
CA GLU A 495 26.57 -7.81 31.90
C GLU A 495 25.20 -8.29 31.40
N GLU A 496 24.16 -8.23 32.24
CA GLU A 496 22.77 -8.50 31.85
C GLU A 496 22.31 -7.56 30.74
N GLN A 497 22.59 -6.25 30.84
CA GLN A 497 22.27 -5.28 29.79
C GLN A 497 23.00 -5.59 28.48
N ARG A 498 24.28 -5.97 28.53
CA ARG A 498 25.04 -6.41 27.34
C ARG A 498 24.51 -7.71 26.75
N GLN A 499 24.00 -8.62 27.57
CA GLN A 499 23.35 -9.85 27.09
C GLN A 499 22.02 -9.54 26.41
N VAL A 500 21.21 -8.63 26.96
CA VAL A 500 19.96 -8.17 26.33
C VAL A 500 20.22 -7.46 25.00
N LEU A 501 21.20 -6.56 24.94
CA LEU A 501 21.58 -5.90 23.69
C LEU A 501 22.05 -6.88 22.62
N ARG A 502 22.88 -7.86 22.98
CA ARG A 502 23.31 -8.92 22.04
C ARG A 502 22.13 -9.75 21.52
N ARG A 503 21.18 -10.12 22.37
CA ARG A 503 19.96 -10.83 21.92
C ARG A 503 19.12 -9.99 20.97
N LEU A 504 18.94 -8.70 21.25
CA LEU A 504 18.21 -7.80 20.35
C LEU A 504 18.93 -7.59 19.02
N GLU A 505 20.27 -7.52 19.02
CA GLU A 505 21.07 -7.47 17.78
C GLU A 505 20.97 -8.78 16.99
N GLU A 506 21.04 -9.94 17.65
CA GLU A 506 20.86 -11.26 17.04
C GLU A 506 19.44 -11.42 16.46
N GLU A 507 18.40 -11.02 17.19
CA GLU A 507 17.01 -11.02 16.72
C GLU A 507 16.82 -10.09 15.51
N ARG A 508 17.41 -8.89 15.53
CA ARG A 508 17.39 -7.96 14.39
C ARG A 508 18.11 -8.54 13.17
N TYR A 509 19.27 -9.16 13.37
CA TYR A 509 20.03 -9.80 12.30
C TYR A 509 19.27 -10.97 11.69
N GLN A 510 18.64 -11.82 12.52
CA GLN A 510 17.80 -12.92 12.04
C GLN A 510 16.56 -12.39 11.30
N ALA A 511 15.90 -11.35 11.81
CA ALA A 511 14.77 -10.72 11.14
C ALA A 511 15.18 -10.13 9.77
N GLN A 512 16.35 -9.49 9.69
CA GLN A 512 16.90 -8.98 8.42
C GLN A 512 17.20 -10.11 7.44
N GLN A 513 17.83 -11.21 7.89
CA GLN A 513 18.09 -12.37 7.02
C GLN A 513 16.80 -13.00 6.47
N LEU A 514 15.77 -13.15 7.30
CA LEU A 514 14.46 -13.66 6.88
C LEU A 514 13.78 -12.70 5.89
N PHE A 515 13.92 -11.40 6.11
CA PHE A 515 13.41 -10.37 5.21
C PHE A 515 14.12 -10.43 3.85
N ASP A 516 15.45 -10.45 3.81
CA ASP A 516 16.23 -10.52 2.58
C ASP A 516 15.95 -11.81 1.79
N ALA A 517 15.81 -12.94 2.49
CA ALA A 517 15.42 -14.21 1.88
C ALA A 517 14.02 -14.14 1.25
N ASN A 518 13.05 -13.49 1.91
CA ASN A 518 11.71 -13.29 1.37
C ASN A 518 11.72 -12.40 0.11
N ILE A 519 12.53 -11.33 0.08
CA ILE A 519 12.69 -10.48 -1.10
C ILE A 519 13.22 -11.29 -2.28
N LEU A 520 14.30 -12.03 -2.06
CA LEU A 520 14.94 -12.81 -3.12
C LEU A 520 13.98 -13.86 -3.69
N MET A 521 13.22 -14.51 -2.82
CA MET A 521 12.20 -15.47 -3.21
C MET A 521 11.08 -14.80 -4.03
N GLN A 522 10.55 -13.67 -3.57
CA GLN A 522 9.54 -12.89 -4.30
C GLN A 522 10.05 -12.45 -5.68
N ALA A 523 11.28 -11.94 -5.77
CA ALA A 523 11.89 -11.57 -7.04
C ALA A 523 12.03 -12.77 -7.98
N THR A 524 12.40 -13.94 -7.46
CA THR A 524 12.52 -15.19 -8.22
C THR A 524 11.16 -15.67 -8.76
N HIS A 525 10.11 -15.64 -7.93
CA HIS A 525 8.76 -16.01 -8.39
C HIS A 525 8.18 -14.99 -9.37
N PHE A 526 8.44 -13.70 -9.17
CA PHE A 526 8.03 -12.67 -10.12
C PHE A 526 8.74 -12.84 -11.47
N ALA A 527 10.04 -13.14 -11.46
CA ALA A 527 10.79 -13.51 -12.65
C ALA A 527 10.14 -14.72 -13.36
N SER A 528 9.83 -15.79 -12.63
CA SER A 528 9.11 -16.96 -13.17
C SER A 528 7.76 -16.58 -13.79
N ALA A 529 6.99 -15.70 -13.13
CA ALA A 529 5.70 -15.25 -13.64
C ALA A 529 5.83 -14.45 -14.95
N ILE A 530 6.86 -13.61 -15.07
CA ILE A 530 7.18 -12.93 -16.33
C ILE A 530 7.55 -13.94 -17.41
N GLU A 531 8.37 -14.93 -17.10
CA GLU A 531 8.75 -15.96 -18.08
C GLU A 531 7.53 -16.70 -18.61
N HIS A 532 6.59 -17.03 -17.72
CA HIS A 532 5.32 -17.63 -18.10
C HIS A 532 4.47 -16.69 -18.97
N ILE A 533 4.39 -15.40 -18.64
CA ILE A 533 3.72 -14.42 -19.50
C ILE A 533 4.30 -14.47 -20.91
N LEU A 534 5.62 -14.47 -21.04
CA LEU A 534 6.27 -14.43 -22.36
C LEU A 534 6.13 -15.73 -23.15
N GLU A 535 5.96 -16.85 -22.45
CA GLU A 535 5.73 -18.16 -23.08
C GLU A 535 4.29 -18.32 -23.57
N TYR A 536 3.30 -17.84 -22.80
CA TYR A 536 1.89 -18.13 -23.03
C TYR A 536 1.07 -16.94 -23.56
N ALA A 537 1.45 -15.72 -23.19
CA ALA A 537 0.89 -14.49 -23.74
C ALA A 537 1.86 -13.93 -24.78
N SER A 538 1.31 -13.29 -25.81
CA SER A 538 2.09 -12.50 -26.77
C SER A 538 1.80 -11.02 -26.52
N PRO A 539 2.20 -10.47 -25.36
CA PRO A 539 1.82 -9.12 -25.00
C PRO A 539 2.46 -8.13 -25.98
N GLN A 540 1.70 -7.11 -26.33
CA GLN A 540 2.15 -5.95 -27.08
C GLN A 540 2.72 -4.88 -26.14
N SER A 541 2.21 -4.79 -24.92
CA SER A 541 2.70 -3.86 -23.91
C SER A 541 2.89 -4.57 -22.58
N VAL A 542 4.09 -4.44 -22.00
CA VAL A 542 4.45 -4.89 -20.66
C VAL A 542 4.98 -3.69 -19.87
N ASN A 543 4.32 -3.40 -18.75
CA ASN A 543 4.82 -2.42 -17.79
C ASN A 543 4.99 -3.11 -16.43
N ILE A 544 6.23 -3.07 -15.93
CA ILE A 544 6.69 -3.64 -14.68
C ILE A 544 7.07 -2.48 -13.77
N ASN A 545 6.27 -2.24 -12.75
CA ASN A 545 6.57 -1.21 -11.75
C ASN A 545 6.62 -1.83 -10.37
N HIS A 546 7.54 -1.35 -9.53
CA HIS A 546 7.58 -1.68 -8.11
C HIS A 546 7.13 -0.47 -7.29
N SER A 547 5.95 -0.56 -6.66
CA SER A 547 5.44 0.51 -5.80
C SER A 547 5.83 0.28 -4.35
N TYR A 548 6.53 1.25 -3.77
CA TYR A 548 6.66 1.35 -2.33
C TYR A 548 5.40 2.01 -1.79
N LEU A 549 4.56 1.26 -1.09
CA LEU A 549 3.59 1.87 -0.19
C LEU A 549 4.39 2.55 0.92
N SER A 550 4.77 3.80 0.72
CA SER A 550 5.30 4.65 1.77
C SER A 550 4.15 4.90 2.72
N SER A 551 3.96 4.00 3.70
CA SER A 551 3.04 4.18 4.80
C SER A 551 3.42 5.49 5.49
N SER A 552 2.73 6.57 5.12
CA SER A 552 3.03 7.95 5.46
C SER A 552 2.81 8.28 6.94
N SER A 553 2.62 7.27 7.79
CA SER A 553 2.03 7.41 9.12
C SER A 553 2.96 7.08 10.29
N THR A 554 4.24 6.74 10.10
CA THR A 554 5.15 6.49 11.24
C THR A 554 6.44 7.30 11.18
N SER A 555 6.64 8.04 12.26
CA SER A 555 7.62 9.11 12.49
C SER A 555 9.08 8.72 12.29
N LEU A 556 9.83 9.57 11.58
CA LEU A 556 11.25 10.01 11.73
C LEU A 556 12.37 9.00 12.10
N ALA A 557 12.08 7.73 12.31
CA ALA A 557 13.09 6.69 12.41
C ALA A 557 13.61 6.44 10.99
N GLU A 558 14.86 6.81 10.79
CA GLU A 558 15.76 6.49 9.67
C GLU A 558 15.26 5.23 8.93
N THR A 559 14.43 5.45 7.91
CA THR A 559 13.95 4.38 7.05
C THR A 559 15.18 3.85 6.35
N THR A 560 15.70 2.72 6.82
CA THR A 560 16.66 1.90 6.09
C THR A 560 16.12 1.79 4.67
N LEU A 561 16.77 2.49 3.74
CA LEU A 561 16.39 2.54 2.34
C LEU A 561 16.45 1.09 1.85
N VAL A 562 15.30 0.45 1.72
CA VAL A 562 15.29 -0.94 1.33
C VAL A 562 15.59 -1.00 -0.16
N ASP A 563 16.63 -1.72 -0.54
CA ASP A 563 16.99 -1.88 -1.94
C ASP A 563 15.80 -2.45 -2.73
N PRO A 564 15.54 -1.95 -3.95
CA PRO A 564 14.53 -2.50 -4.82
C PRO A 564 14.87 -3.92 -5.23
N PRO A 565 13.85 -4.71 -5.61
CA PRO A 565 14.10 -6.04 -6.13
C PRO A 565 14.92 -5.98 -7.42
N GLU A 566 15.76 -6.99 -7.59
CA GLU A 566 16.57 -7.17 -8.79
C GLU A 566 15.80 -8.02 -9.82
N LEU A 567 15.75 -7.54 -11.06
CA LEU A 567 15.25 -8.33 -12.19
C LEU A 567 16.41 -9.10 -12.81
N SER A 568 16.29 -10.43 -12.88
CA SER A 568 17.36 -11.27 -13.39
C SER A 568 17.71 -10.93 -14.86
N PRO A 569 19.00 -10.99 -15.27
CA PRO A 569 19.40 -10.74 -16.65
C PRO A 569 18.74 -11.71 -17.66
N ALA A 570 18.44 -12.95 -17.23
CA ALA A 570 17.77 -13.94 -18.06
C ALA A 570 16.32 -13.54 -18.35
N THR A 571 15.59 -13.09 -17.33
CA THR A 571 14.22 -12.59 -17.46
C THR A 571 14.18 -11.33 -18.33
N LEU A 572 15.11 -10.39 -18.12
CA LEU A 572 15.23 -9.20 -18.96
C LEU A 572 15.54 -9.56 -20.41
N SER A 573 16.45 -10.51 -20.66
CA SER A 573 16.76 -10.99 -22.01
C SER A 573 15.53 -11.61 -22.70
N LYS A 574 14.69 -12.36 -21.97
CA LYS A 574 13.43 -12.90 -22.50
C LYS A 574 12.45 -11.79 -22.86
N LEU A 575 12.29 -10.77 -22.00
CA LEU A 575 11.47 -9.59 -22.29
C LEU A 575 11.95 -8.86 -23.55
N LEU A 576 13.26 -8.64 -23.65
CA LEU A 576 13.90 -7.93 -24.76
C LEU A 576 13.85 -8.71 -26.09
N THR A 577 13.74 -10.04 -26.07
CA THR A 577 13.61 -10.89 -27.28
C THR A 577 12.17 -11.17 -27.70
N CYS A 578 11.18 -10.71 -26.92
CA CYS A 578 9.78 -11.01 -27.21
C CYS A 578 9.34 -10.34 -28.53
N PRO A 579 8.93 -11.11 -29.55
CA PRO A 579 8.66 -10.57 -30.89
C PRO A 579 7.38 -9.74 -30.98
N SER A 580 6.40 -10.02 -30.10
CA SER A 580 5.12 -9.28 -30.05
C SER A 580 5.22 -7.96 -29.31
N LEU A 581 6.29 -7.75 -28.52
CA LEU A 581 6.38 -6.65 -27.59
C LEU A 581 6.70 -5.33 -28.30
N ALA A 582 5.71 -4.45 -28.36
CA ALA A 582 5.83 -3.08 -28.87
C ALA A 582 6.27 -2.08 -27.80
N LYS A 583 5.86 -2.28 -26.54
CA LYS A 583 6.18 -1.39 -25.41
C LYS A 583 6.68 -2.18 -24.21
N LEU A 584 7.87 -1.85 -23.72
CA LEU A 584 8.43 -2.35 -22.47
C LEU A 584 8.75 -1.17 -21.55
N GLN A 585 8.20 -1.18 -20.34
CA GLN A 585 8.47 -0.18 -19.32
C GLN A 585 8.82 -0.90 -18.01
N ILE A 586 9.97 -0.57 -17.44
CA ILE A 586 10.44 -1.11 -16.17
C ILE A 586 10.82 0.07 -15.27
N GLU A 587 10.17 0.20 -14.13
CA GLU A 587 10.33 1.31 -13.19
C GLU A 587 10.52 0.79 -11.76
N ASN A 588 11.40 1.43 -10.99
CA ASN A 588 11.68 1.05 -9.60
C ASN A 588 12.25 -0.37 -9.41
N TRP A 589 12.96 -0.91 -10.42
CA TRP A 589 13.67 -2.20 -10.33
C TRP A 589 15.18 -2.04 -10.49
N VAL A 590 15.96 -2.90 -9.83
CA VAL A 590 17.40 -3.01 -10.07
C VAL A 590 17.65 -3.92 -11.28
N LEU A 591 18.32 -3.40 -12.31
CA LEU A 591 18.74 -4.18 -13.47
C LEU A 591 20.25 -4.41 -13.44
N THR A 592 20.72 -5.39 -12.65
CA THR A 592 22.14 -5.71 -12.69
C THR A 592 22.48 -6.32 -14.05
N SER A 593 23.70 -6.07 -14.51
CA SER A 593 24.20 -6.69 -15.75
C SER A 593 23.33 -6.44 -16.99
N ILE A 594 22.63 -5.31 -17.08
CA ILE A 594 21.80 -4.96 -18.24
C ILE A 594 22.57 -5.04 -19.56
N ASN A 595 23.84 -4.64 -19.56
CA ASN A 595 24.72 -4.77 -20.72
C ASN A 595 24.95 -6.24 -21.12
N LYS A 596 25.05 -7.16 -20.15
CA LYS A 596 25.15 -8.61 -20.45
C LYS A 596 23.84 -9.15 -21.03
N ALA A 597 22.69 -8.67 -20.55
CA ALA A 597 21.40 -9.05 -21.11
C ALA A 597 21.32 -8.66 -22.58
N PHE A 598 21.74 -7.44 -22.94
CA PHE A 598 21.83 -6.99 -24.33
C PHE A 598 22.85 -7.79 -25.15
N ILE A 599 24.07 -7.99 -24.65
CA ILE A 599 25.14 -8.73 -25.35
C ILE A 599 24.75 -10.19 -25.60
N GLY A 600 23.97 -10.79 -24.70
CA GLY A 600 23.47 -12.16 -24.82
C GLY A 600 22.41 -12.34 -25.91
N LEU A 601 21.85 -11.25 -26.45
CA LEU A 601 20.88 -11.29 -27.54
C LEU A 601 21.58 -11.72 -28.82
N THR A 602 21.44 -13.00 -29.17
CA THR A 602 21.90 -13.53 -30.45
C THR A 602 21.13 -12.86 -31.59
N ARG A 603 21.78 -12.75 -32.73
CA ARG A 603 21.23 -12.08 -33.91
C ARG A 603 19.86 -12.68 -34.25
N PRO A 604 18.75 -11.90 -34.16
CA PRO A 604 17.42 -12.45 -34.41
C PRO A 604 17.41 -12.99 -35.84
N SER A 605 17.11 -14.27 -35.97
CA SER A 605 17.44 -14.99 -37.20
C SER A 605 16.58 -14.58 -38.39
N GLU A 606 15.38 -14.01 -38.19
CA GLU A 606 14.44 -13.86 -39.31
C GLU A 606 13.54 -12.61 -39.32
N SER A 607 13.38 -11.86 -38.22
CA SER A 607 12.58 -10.62 -38.23
C SER A 607 13.07 -9.56 -37.24
N PRO A 608 13.05 -8.26 -37.62
CA PRO A 608 13.33 -7.18 -36.69
C PRO A 608 12.23 -7.12 -35.62
N LEU A 609 12.64 -6.86 -34.38
CA LEU A 609 11.71 -6.73 -33.26
C LEU A 609 10.82 -5.49 -33.45
N LEU A 610 9.55 -5.59 -33.04
CA LEU A 610 8.54 -4.56 -33.23
C LEU A 610 8.53 -3.48 -32.13
N MET A 611 9.50 -3.51 -31.21
CA MET A 611 9.56 -2.61 -30.07
C MET A 611 9.67 -1.13 -30.51
N GLN A 612 8.72 -0.33 -30.06
CA GLN A 612 8.61 1.11 -30.30
C GLN A 612 8.99 1.93 -29.07
N THR A 613 8.73 1.41 -27.86
CA THR A 613 9.04 2.09 -26.60
C THR A 613 9.78 1.15 -25.67
N LEU A 614 10.97 1.57 -25.23
CA LEU A 614 11.78 0.86 -24.26
C LEU A 614 12.16 1.81 -23.13
N ARG A 615 11.55 1.65 -21.96
CA ARG A 615 11.85 2.44 -20.77
C ARG A 615 12.44 1.59 -19.68
N LEU A 616 13.68 1.91 -19.31
CA LEU A 616 14.45 1.25 -18.28
C LEU A 616 14.61 2.18 -17.06
N PRO A 617 14.87 1.62 -15.87
CA PRO A 617 15.08 2.38 -14.64
C PRO A 617 16.20 3.42 -14.79
N ILE A 618 16.01 4.59 -14.17
CA ILE A 618 16.95 5.74 -14.23
C ILE A 618 17.62 6.00 -12.87
N GLU A 619 17.09 5.42 -11.81
CA GLU A 619 17.41 5.80 -10.44
C GLU A 619 18.90 5.63 -10.13
N GLU A 620 19.45 6.65 -9.46
CA GLU A 620 20.90 6.82 -9.26
C GLU A 620 21.52 5.76 -8.33
N HIS A 621 20.70 5.19 -7.45
CA HIS A 621 21.14 4.32 -6.36
C HIS A 621 21.62 2.94 -6.83
N PHE A 622 21.29 2.50 -8.04
CA PHE A 622 21.38 1.08 -8.38
C PHE A 622 22.56 0.67 -9.26
N ASN A 623 23.46 1.60 -9.62
CA ASN A 623 24.54 1.38 -10.59
C ASN A 623 24.09 0.63 -11.88
N SER A 624 22.79 0.62 -12.16
CA SER A 624 22.16 -0.03 -13.29
C SER A 624 22.12 0.99 -14.43
N GLY A 625 22.58 0.58 -15.60
CA GLY A 625 22.55 1.45 -16.75
C GLY A 625 23.18 0.82 -17.99
N VAL A 626 22.78 1.34 -19.13
CA VAL A 626 23.28 0.93 -20.43
C VAL A 626 24.61 1.68 -20.68
N ALA A 627 25.66 0.93 -20.94
CA ALA A 627 26.93 1.50 -21.37
C ALA A 627 26.76 2.12 -22.75
N LEU A 628 27.48 3.20 -23.05
CA LEU A 628 27.38 3.87 -24.34
C LEU A 628 27.74 2.93 -25.51
N SER A 629 28.65 1.99 -25.27
CA SER A 629 29.05 0.91 -26.20
C SER A 629 27.93 -0.09 -26.53
N THR A 630 26.85 -0.11 -25.75
CA THR A 630 25.70 -1.01 -25.95
C THR A 630 24.63 -0.38 -26.84
N LEU A 631 24.63 0.95 -27.02
CA LEU A 631 23.67 1.66 -27.88
C LEU A 631 23.64 1.19 -29.34
N PRO A 632 24.76 0.84 -30.01
CA PRO A 632 24.72 0.26 -31.35
C PRO A 632 23.92 -1.03 -31.41
N LEU A 633 24.00 -1.85 -30.36
CA LEU A 633 23.26 -3.09 -30.28
C LEU A 633 21.77 -2.83 -30.10
N VAL A 634 21.39 -1.86 -29.25
CA VAL A 634 19.99 -1.40 -29.13
C VAL A 634 19.47 -0.91 -30.48
N ALA A 635 20.24 -0.04 -31.15
CA ALA A 635 19.86 0.52 -32.44
C ALA A 635 19.65 -0.58 -33.49
N TRP A 636 20.52 -1.59 -33.46
CA TRP A 636 20.47 -2.68 -34.41
C TRP A 636 19.34 -3.68 -34.12
N LEU A 637 19.05 -3.99 -32.85
CA LEU A 637 17.99 -4.91 -32.46
C LEU A 637 16.59 -4.32 -32.67
N TYR A 638 16.43 -3.01 -32.48
CA TYR A 638 15.14 -2.33 -32.48
C TYR A 638 15.10 -1.17 -33.48
N PRO A 639 15.19 -1.42 -34.78
CA PRO A 639 15.23 -0.35 -35.80
C PRO A 639 13.99 0.56 -35.81
N ARG A 640 12.87 0.09 -35.22
CA ARG A 640 11.59 0.82 -35.11
C ARG A 640 11.39 1.50 -33.75
N LEU A 641 12.40 1.49 -32.87
CA LEU A 641 12.30 2.09 -31.56
C LEU A 641 12.18 3.62 -31.69
N LEU A 642 11.09 4.18 -31.19
CA LEU A 642 10.74 5.61 -31.22
C LEU A 642 11.18 6.31 -29.94
N GLU A 643 10.97 5.66 -28.79
CA GLU A 643 11.32 6.17 -27.47
C GLU A 643 12.26 5.21 -26.76
N PHE A 644 13.40 5.72 -26.30
CA PHE A 644 14.33 4.98 -25.47
C PHE A 644 14.65 5.76 -24.20
N GLN A 645 14.40 5.16 -23.04
CA GLN A 645 14.72 5.72 -21.74
C GLN A 645 15.67 4.79 -20.99
N THR A 646 16.81 5.30 -20.54
CA THR A 646 17.78 4.53 -19.77
C THR A 646 18.76 5.42 -19.00
N ARG A 647 19.39 4.87 -17.95
CA ARG A 647 20.58 5.48 -17.35
C ARG A 647 21.84 5.10 -18.12
N VAL A 648 22.72 6.05 -18.37
CA VAL A 648 24.04 5.82 -18.98
C VAL A 648 25.11 5.81 -17.88
N VAL A 649 25.85 4.70 -17.75
CA VAL A 649 26.83 4.48 -16.65
C VAL A 649 28.29 4.59 -17.07
N GLN A 650 28.61 4.49 -18.36
CA GLN A 650 29.99 4.55 -18.84
C GLN A 650 30.07 5.24 -20.20
N CYS A 651 30.68 6.43 -20.21
CA CYS A 651 30.89 7.26 -21.40
C CYS A 651 32.28 7.06 -22.04
N ALA A 652 33.22 6.43 -21.33
CA ALA A 652 34.58 6.22 -21.82
C ALA A 652 34.67 5.05 -22.81
N GLY A 653 35.23 5.28 -23.99
CA GLY A 653 35.56 4.22 -24.96
C GLY A 653 34.63 4.10 -26.17
N ALA A 654 33.69 5.01 -26.40
CA ALA A 654 32.93 5.03 -27.65
C ALA A 654 33.82 5.54 -28.80
N HIS A 655 34.32 4.62 -29.62
CA HIS A 655 35.06 4.93 -30.83
C HIS A 655 34.13 4.85 -32.03
N VAL A 656 33.94 5.98 -32.72
CA VAL A 656 33.16 6.07 -33.97
C VAL A 656 33.71 5.13 -35.05
N HIS A 657 35.00 4.80 -35.00
CA HIS A 657 35.68 3.94 -35.97
C HIS A 657 35.22 2.47 -35.95
N ASP A 658 34.57 2.01 -34.87
CA ASP A 658 34.11 0.63 -34.76
C ASP A 658 32.71 0.41 -35.36
N LEU A 659 32.11 1.46 -35.92
CA LEU A 659 30.77 1.42 -36.51
C LEU A 659 30.85 1.02 -38.00
N GLU A 660 31.23 -0.23 -38.27
CA GLU A 660 31.07 -0.85 -39.61
C GLU A 660 29.59 -1.15 -39.94
N LEU A 661 28.68 -0.95 -38.99
CA LEU A 661 27.26 -1.23 -39.13
C LEU A 661 26.54 -0.07 -39.82
N SER A 662 26.01 -0.33 -41.02
CA SER A 662 25.17 0.60 -41.79
C SER A 662 23.77 0.75 -41.17
N VAL A 663 23.68 1.31 -39.96
CA VAL A 663 22.39 1.68 -39.35
C VAL A 663 21.97 3.04 -39.93
N THR A 664 21.56 3.05 -41.19
CA THR A 664 21.27 4.32 -41.90
C THR A 664 19.86 4.85 -41.65
N ASP A 665 18.96 4.06 -41.05
CA ASP A 665 17.56 4.42 -40.88
C ASP A 665 16.97 3.84 -39.59
N HIS A 666 17.29 4.49 -38.47
CA HIS A 666 16.73 4.15 -37.16
C HIS A 666 15.63 5.14 -36.76
N GLY A 667 14.48 4.63 -36.31
CA GLY A 667 13.29 5.45 -35.99
C GLY A 667 13.30 6.22 -34.66
N LEU A 668 14.44 6.38 -33.97
CA LEU A 668 14.44 6.92 -32.60
C LEU A 668 14.26 8.44 -32.65
N THR A 669 13.20 8.95 -32.03
CA THR A 669 12.89 10.38 -31.97
C THR A 669 13.16 10.97 -30.59
N THR A 670 12.96 10.20 -29.52
CA THR A 670 13.17 10.66 -28.14
C THR A 670 14.11 9.74 -27.38
N LEU A 671 15.18 10.32 -26.82
CA LEU A 671 16.15 9.63 -25.98
C LEU A 671 16.15 10.26 -24.57
N SER A 672 15.61 9.56 -23.58
CA SER A 672 15.57 10.01 -22.19
C SER A 672 16.70 9.40 -21.38
N ILE A 673 17.60 10.23 -20.88
CA ILE A 673 18.85 9.79 -20.28
C ILE A 673 18.91 10.16 -18.80
N GLY A 674 19.24 9.15 -18.00
CA GLY A 674 19.73 9.29 -16.63
C GLY A 674 21.25 9.15 -16.54
N GLY A 675 21.82 9.58 -15.41
CA GLY A 675 23.24 9.44 -15.10
C GLY A 675 24.08 10.69 -15.37
N GLU A 676 25.31 10.67 -14.85
CA GLU A 676 26.24 11.79 -14.95
C GLU A 676 26.62 12.07 -16.41
N ALA A 677 26.47 13.31 -16.83
CA ALA A 677 26.97 13.75 -18.13
C ALA A 677 28.52 13.71 -18.16
N PRO A 678 29.14 13.60 -19.34
CA PRO A 678 30.60 13.62 -19.45
C PRO A 678 31.14 14.94 -18.89
N ALA A 679 32.02 14.86 -17.90
CA ALA A 679 32.63 16.04 -17.29
C ALA A 679 33.63 16.74 -18.25
N ILE A 680 34.16 16.01 -19.22
CA ILE A 680 35.20 16.49 -20.15
C ILE A 680 34.56 16.89 -21.48
N VAL A 681 34.81 18.11 -21.93
CA VAL A 681 34.30 18.66 -23.20
C VAL A 681 34.67 17.76 -24.39
N ASP A 682 35.88 17.19 -24.38
CA ASP A 682 36.36 16.27 -25.44
C ASP A 682 35.49 15.01 -25.58
N ASP A 683 34.90 14.52 -24.48
CA ASP A 683 33.99 13.38 -24.54
C ASP A 683 32.64 13.77 -25.10
N THR A 684 32.11 14.94 -24.73
CA THR A 684 30.89 15.52 -25.33
C THR A 684 31.03 15.65 -26.86
N LEU A 685 32.20 16.06 -27.34
CA LEU A 685 32.51 16.16 -28.78
C LEU A 685 32.61 14.81 -29.50
N LYS A 686 32.89 13.71 -28.79
CA LYS A 686 32.89 12.35 -29.34
C LYS A 686 31.52 11.71 -29.30
N ILE A 687 30.78 11.95 -28.21
CA ILE A 687 29.49 11.32 -27.93
C ILE A 687 28.39 11.87 -28.84
N ALA A 688 28.37 13.17 -29.10
CA ALA A 688 27.31 13.76 -29.95
C ALA A 688 27.33 13.23 -31.40
N PRO A 689 28.48 13.19 -32.12
CA PRO A 689 28.54 12.56 -33.44
C PRO A 689 28.19 11.07 -33.40
N TYR A 690 28.61 10.36 -32.35
CA TYR A 690 28.29 8.95 -32.14
C TYR A 690 26.78 8.70 -32.03
N ILE A 691 26.08 9.46 -31.18
CA ILE A 691 24.62 9.41 -31.03
C ILE A 691 23.93 9.81 -32.34
N CYS A 692 24.36 10.90 -32.99
CA CYS A 692 23.80 11.37 -34.26
C CYS A 692 23.95 10.32 -35.39
N PHE A 693 25.03 9.54 -35.36
CA PHE A 693 25.26 8.45 -36.31
C PHE A 693 24.29 7.29 -36.05
N LEU A 694 24.14 6.85 -34.80
CA LEU A 694 23.25 5.76 -34.44
C LEU A 694 21.77 6.10 -34.64
N PHE A 695 21.39 7.33 -34.33
CA PHE A 695 20.00 7.80 -34.30
C PHE A 695 19.85 9.06 -35.17
N PRO A 696 19.80 8.89 -36.51
CA PRO A 696 19.79 10.01 -37.43
C PRO A 696 18.56 10.92 -37.25
N HIS A 697 17.42 10.36 -36.85
CA HIS A 697 16.15 11.08 -36.72
C HIS A 697 15.85 11.53 -35.28
N LEU A 698 16.86 11.58 -34.40
CA LEU A 698 16.68 11.97 -33.00
C LEU A 698 16.28 13.44 -32.88
N GLU A 699 15.08 13.71 -32.37
CA GLU A 699 14.54 15.07 -32.25
C GLU A 699 14.90 15.72 -30.90
N LYS A 700 14.91 14.91 -29.84
CA LYS A 700 15.05 15.39 -28.47
C LYS A 700 15.81 14.42 -27.57
N ILE A 701 16.79 14.95 -26.83
CA ILE A 701 17.36 14.32 -25.65
C ILE A 701 16.72 14.93 -24.40
N THR A 702 16.05 14.11 -23.58
CA THR A 702 15.50 14.51 -22.28
C THR A 702 16.39 14.03 -21.13
N THR A 703 16.47 14.81 -20.07
CA THR A 703 17.27 14.51 -18.88
C THR A 703 16.38 14.56 -17.66
N HIS A 704 16.64 13.69 -16.68
CA HIS A 704 15.91 13.65 -15.42
C HIS A 704 16.62 14.50 -14.35
N ASP A 705 15.85 14.97 -13.35
CA ASP A 705 16.38 15.79 -12.28
C ASP A 705 17.52 15.09 -11.53
N GLY A 706 18.59 15.82 -11.22
CA GLY A 706 19.80 15.27 -10.59
C GLY A 706 20.84 14.71 -11.55
N HIS A 707 20.51 14.44 -12.82
CA HIS A 707 21.37 13.68 -13.73
C HIS A 707 22.12 14.53 -14.77
N GLY A 708 22.90 15.52 -14.33
CA GLY A 708 23.81 16.26 -15.23
C GLY A 708 23.12 16.98 -16.41
N ALA A 709 21.93 17.53 -16.18
CA ALA A 709 21.05 18.10 -17.21
C ALA A 709 21.76 19.08 -18.18
N GLU A 710 22.69 19.90 -17.69
CA GLU A 710 23.44 20.85 -18.53
C GLU A 710 24.35 20.18 -19.56
N GLY A 711 25.03 19.10 -19.17
CA GLY A 711 25.95 18.39 -20.06
C GLY A 711 25.20 17.67 -21.17
N TRP A 712 24.11 16.98 -20.84
CA TRP A 712 23.24 16.34 -21.82
C TRP A 712 22.50 17.36 -22.71
N LYS A 713 22.10 18.52 -22.19
CA LYS A 713 21.57 19.62 -23.01
C LYS A 713 22.60 20.15 -24.00
N SER A 714 23.89 20.12 -23.64
CA SER A 714 24.98 20.47 -24.55
C SER A 714 25.17 19.41 -25.63
N ILE A 715 25.08 18.12 -25.28
CA ILE A 715 25.10 17.00 -26.24
C ILE A 715 23.92 17.11 -27.23
N ASP A 716 22.70 17.39 -26.77
CA ASP A 716 21.51 17.59 -27.63
C ASP A 716 21.74 18.66 -28.70
N LYS A 717 22.31 19.82 -28.30
CA LYS A 717 22.66 20.89 -29.23
C LYS A 717 23.70 20.45 -30.26
N LEU A 718 24.73 19.72 -29.84
CA LEU A 718 25.76 19.21 -30.75
C LEU A 718 25.18 18.18 -31.73
N VAL A 719 24.31 17.27 -31.26
CA VAL A 719 23.60 16.30 -32.12
C VAL A 719 22.80 17.03 -33.20
N LYS A 720 22.03 18.07 -32.83
CA LYS A 720 21.27 18.89 -33.77
C LYS A 720 22.15 19.57 -34.82
N MET A 721 23.34 20.06 -34.42
CA MET A 721 24.30 20.61 -35.38
C MET A 721 24.84 19.54 -36.33
N CYS A 722 25.17 18.34 -35.83
CA CYS A 722 25.61 17.22 -36.69
C CYS A 722 24.52 16.83 -37.71
N GLN A 723 23.25 16.79 -37.30
CA GLN A 723 22.12 16.51 -38.18
C GLN A 723 21.97 17.58 -39.27
N GLN A 724 22.07 18.86 -38.91
CA GLN A 724 22.01 19.98 -39.86
C GLN A 724 23.11 19.93 -40.92
N VAL A 725 24.35 19.60 -40.52
CA VAL A 725 25.47 19.44 -41.46
C VAL A 725 25.19 18.30 -42.44
N ARG A 726 24.77 17.13 -41.93
CA ARG A 726 24.42 15.98 -42.76
C ARG A 726 23.29 16.28 -43.75
N ASP A 727 22.27 17.01 -43.32
CA ASP A 727 21.14 17.38 -44.19
C ASP A 727 21.55 18.41 -45.25
N THR A 728 22.46 19.31 -44.90
CA THR A 728 23.07 20.26 -45.86
C THR A 728 23.91 19.51 -46.89
N ASP A 729 24.71 18.55 -46.47
CA ASP A 729 25.53 17.72 -47.37
C ASP A 729 24.66 16.88 -48.31
N LYS A 730 23.58 16.28 -47.80
CA LYS A 730 22.57 15.59 -48.63
C LYS A 730 21.99 16.54 -49.68
N ARG A 731 21.57 17.74 -49.29
CA ARG A 731 21.03 18.75 -50.23
C ARG A 731 22.06 19.14 -51.29
N ASN A 732 23.31 19.37 -50.90
CA ASN A 732 24.39 19.71 -51.82
C ASN A 732 24.69 18.57 -52.80
N PHE A 733 24.63 17.32 -52.35
CA PHE A 733 24.78 16.15 -53.21
C PHE A 733 23.67 16.08 -54.27
N TYR A 734 22.42 16.37 -53.91
CA TYR A 734 21.30 16.41 -54.86
C TYR A 734 21.30 17.64 -55.79
N LEU A 735 21.95 18.74 -55.41
CA LEU A 735 22.07 19.95 -56.25
C LEU A 735 23.29 19.90 -57.19
N GLY A 736 24.29 19.07 -56.87
CA GLY A 736 25.50 18.89 -57.68
C GLY A 736 25.45 17.72 -58.66
N ALA A 737 24.41 16.87 -58.58
CA ALA A 737 24.10 15.80 -59.53
C ALA A 737 23.00 16.24 -60.49
#